data_AF-A0A8T4Y1M0-F1
#
_entry.id   AF-A0A8T4Y1M0-F1
#
_cell.length_a   1.000
_cell.length_b   1.000
_cell.length_c   1.000
_cell.angle_alpha   90.00
_cell.angle_beta   90.00
_cell.angle_gamma   90.00
#
_symmetry.space_group_name_H-M   'P 1'
#
loop_
_entity.id
_entity.type
_entity.pdbx_description
1 polymer ?
#
loop_
_entity_poly.entity_id
_entity_poly.type
_entity_poly.pdbx_seq_one_letter_code
_entity_poly.pdbx_strand_id
1 'polypeptide(L)'
;MKRGSLAFILLLTILLTGVTSFEIDVYCQKEFSIVGVNVKSSSGSSNIYPGSRRVSLRIEAIYVGVEAETVVGLLKTPTGIEFSAGSGSSAPAKFLNGSVAYRVKTGDYITFDYLLDISNSLQPGTYNLILNITYRSNSNLSYEEHTIAISVYDYPGIFLRVVDGYLSPATYPGSSDTNLYVLLENTGDSTINSASFNLSLPKGFIADNSKATVGLVNKGERFTLTFSGVSIPIDASIGVYTAEVYVDASMRTEDGVAYNDATTFNVQFSVTTPPREDPIMISYVSVTYRGEAAPLLPSARGVTLRIGLINRLSDVIGAMSIIPLLPNGMEATSISGTYVNGMGAGGSSFIDITVDVDSTVKPGQYDGLLSISYVKIVSGASFLAYQNVRFQITVDVDSTVKPGQYDGLLSISYVKIVSGASFLAYQNVRFQITVESFHSYVPELAISSTYWGSPNPNPAYESSQYTPLTLSFINKGRYDIVGGFVNVSSKYLRTVKGSETLPTRLMPGSSASVTLYFDINASIKFIPIEVSVDYIFDEFGTHIEVTRRFIINLPIEKYPASNGKLSIVDSGWQNNYSVFPETDNATYQVTIANRTPFSIGGINLILKLPKGMTSSGRDETNAYIEGPIRSLSTFTASFIISVGKTQPGKYNGTLIVDFIVLSGGPGVKCIEEYDLTISICDDCQAVEFIDSRWYEGAVGPNTYGAHLLVSIRNNYVDNMRGVVLELNLPNGIFNSHDNSSYVKIAPVSGEVAGLIQQMQIPTLEELLSIYQVEAPQTFSRGNILTFVVSVNIFDLDVGRYNADGRLSYIDQWGTRRAVNVTIPITILGRTSYVELYMNGSLNVRKRFTNASLTIVNVGSSPMYDVYIVISPYREAAILIPSPSIVYVENIAPNGRREIPIALAYNPLGSVTQAEGVAVITYGPVPLMISMVYKDASGMVKRFNNTVTIVVEPFIDLQIREVKATGTPSSSTVSGIIVNYGSATAYRVEASLKVNDVSRSTLIGDIDPGSEVAFRIDVPAYNETGVLWIRYYNIFNELNYSEVIVKIILREETTTIVTVLLNLLTIPIALAYNPLGSVTQAEGVAVITYGPVPLMISMVYKDASGMVKRFNNTVTIVVEPFIDLQIREVKATGTPSSSTVSGIIVNYGSATAYRVEASLKVNDVSRSTLIGDIDPGSEVAFRIDVPAYNETGVLWIRYYNIFNELNYSEVIVKIILREETTTTPVQSKGIGIETWIIIVAVAVFLTVSAFLIYRFLKTHSTGRA
;
A
#
# COMPACT_ATOMS: atom_id res chain seq x y z
N MET A 1 -13.51 24.79 -27.33
CA MET A 1 -14.34 23.77 -28.02
C MET A 1 -14.43 24.15 -29.50
N LYS A 2 -14.33 23.26 -30.50
CA LYS A 2 -14.01 21.82 -30.56
C LYS A 2 -13.22 21.57 -31.87
N ARG A 3 -12.15 20.76 -31.83
CA ARG A 3 -11.62 20.09 -33.04
C ARG A 3 -12.50 18.85 -33.30
N GLY A 4 -13.00 18.64 -34.53
CA GLY A 4 -13.82 17.45 -34.79
C GLY A 4 -14.66 17.39 -36.07
N SER A 5 -14.18 17.86 -37.23
CA SER A 5 -14.92 17.71 -38.50
C SER A 5 -14.08 17.42 -39.75
N LEU A 6 -12.75 17.26 -39.61
CA LEU A 6 -11.83 17.10 -40.74
C LEU A 6 -11.64 15.64 -41.21
N ALA A 7 -12.13 14.66 -40.44
CA ALA A 7 -12.01 13.23 -40.76
C ALA A 7 -13.19 12.66 -41.60
N PHE A 8 -14.30 13.38 -41.71
CA PHE A 8 -15.51 12.88 -42.39
C PHE A 8 -15.58 13.26 -43.87
N ILE A 9 -14.85 14.31 -44.29
CA ILE A 9 -14.83 14.79 -45.68
C ILE A 9 -13.92 13.92 -46.57
N LEU A 10 -12.82 13.39 -46.01
CA LEU A 10 -11.85 12.57 -46.76
C LEU A 10 -12.40 11.19 -47.18
N LEU A 11 -13.33 10.63 -46.41
CA LEU A 11 -13.93 9.32 -46.70
C LEU A 11 -15.04 9.40 -47.77
N LEU A 12 -15.63 10.58 -47.97
CA LEU A 12 -16.69 10.79 -48.96
C LEU A 12 -16.11 11.05 -50.38
N THR A 13 -14.89 11.58 -50.46
CA THR A 13 -14.17 11.83 -51.72
C THR A 13 -13.64 10.58 -52.42
N ILE A 14 -13.67 9.41 -51.80
CA ILE A 14 -13.17 8.14 -52.38
C ILE A 14 -14.31 7.31 -53.03
N LEU A 15 -15.58 7.72 -52.84
CA LEU A 15 -16.76 6.97 -53.28
C LEU A 15 -17.56 7.62 -54.43
N LEU A 16 -17.12 8.79 -54.95
CA LEU A 16 -17.85 9.54 -55.98
C LEU A 16 -16.99 10.29 -57.02
N THR A 17 -15.97 9.64 -57.56
CA THR A 17 -15.45 9.95 -58.92
C THR A 17 -15.07 8.66 -59.65
N GLY A 18 -16.05 8.07 -60.32
CA GLY A 18 -15.81 7.01 -61.29
C GLY A 18 -15.55 7.56 -62.69
N VAL A 19 -15.09 6.64 -63.56
CA VAL A 19 -15.13 6.73 -65.04
C VAL A 19 -14.17 7.73 -65.70
N THR A 20 -12.94 7.25 -65.96
CA THR A 20 -12.32 7.42 -67.28
C THR A 20 -12.36 6.07 -68.00
N SER A 21 -13.24 5.93 -68.99
CA SER A 21 -13.27 4.77 -69.87
C SER A 21 -12.11 4.84 -70.87
N PHE A 22 -11.07 4.03 -70.65
CA PHE A 22 -10.12 3.72 -71.71
C PHE A 22 -10.76 2.67 -72.64
N GLU A 23 -11.00 3.05 -73.89
CA GLU A 23 -11.21 2.07 -74.95
C GLU A 23 -9.90 1.30 -75.14
N ILE A 24 -9.95 -0.02 -74.94
CA ILE A 24 -8.87 -0.94 -75.28
C ILE A 24 -9.28 -1.61 -76.58
N ASP A 25 -8.58 -1.31 -77.67
CA ASP A 25 -8.74 -2.07 -78.91
C ASP A 25 -8.30 -3.52 -78.67
N VAL A 26 -9.23 -4.46 -78.86
CA VAL A 26 -9.00 -5.89 -78.70
C VAL A 26 -8.94 -6.56 -80.06
N TYR A 27 -7.82 -7.21 -80.37
CA TYR A 27 -7.58 -7.81 -81.69
C TYR A 27 -7.85 -9.32 -81.68
N CYS A 28 -8.56 -9.82 -82.70
CA CYS A 28 -8.71 -11.27 -82.91
C CYS A 28 -7.51 -11.78 -83.70
N GLN A 29 -6.67 -12.62 -83.07
CA GLN A 29 -5.47 -13.20 -83.66
C GLN A 29 -5.39 -14.68 -83.26
N LYS A 30 -5.04 -15.55 -84.21
CA LYS A 30 -4.85 -16.99 -83.96
C LYS A 30 -3.37 -17.31 -83.81
N GLU A 31 -2.94 -17.51 -82.58
CA GLU A 31 -1.56 -17.77 -82.21
C GLU A 31 -1.38 -18.94 -81.23
N PHE A 32 -2.43 -19.58 -80.71
CA PHE A 32 -2.30 -20.92 -80.08
C PHE A 32 -3.02 -22.00 -80.89
N SER A 33 -2.49 -23.22 -80.82
CA SER A 33 -3.06 -24.41 -81.46
C SER A 33 -3.23 -25.53 -80.43
N ILE A 34 -4.42 -26.10 -80.32
CA ILE A 34 -4.72 -27.20 -79.39
C ILE A 34 -4.11 -28.50 -79.93
N VAL A 35 -3.26 -29.14 -79.13
CA VAL A 35 -2.47 -30.33 -79.50
C VAL A 35 -2.98 -31.60 -78.82
N GLY A 36 -3.66 -31.47 -77.67
CA GLY A 36 -4.18 -32.59 -76.91
C GLY A 36 -5.31 -32.21 -75.96
N VAL A 37 -6.23 -33.14 -75.73
CA VAL A 37 -7.31 -33.04 -74.75
C VAL A 37 -7.33 -34.36 -73.96
N ASN A 38 -7.12 -34.28 -72.66
CA ASN A 38 -7.12 -35.44 -71.78
C ASN A 38 -8.22 -35.26 -70.73
N VAL A 39 -9.17 -36.20 -70.70
CA VAL A 39 -10.34 -36.16 -69.83
C VAL A 39 -10.33 -37.42 -68.97
N LYS A 40 -10.30 -37.24 -67.66
CA LYS A 40 -10.23 -38.34 -66.69
C LYS A 40 -11.24 -38.14 -65.58
N SER A 41 -11.93 -39.20 -65.17
CA SER A 41 -12.71 -39.19 -63.94
C SER A 41 -11.80 -39.06 -62.71
N SER A 42 -12.39 -38.85 -61.54
CA SER A 42 -11.67 -38.70 -60.26
C SER A 42 -10.78 -39.91 -59.91
N SER A 43 -11.09 -41.11 -60.44
CA SER A 43 -10.30 -42.34 -60.27
C SER A 43 -9.18 -42.51 -61.30
N GLY A 44 -9.07 -41.63 -62.30
CA GLY A 44 -8.11 -41.75 -63.41
C GLY A 44 -8.58 -42.63 -64.58
N SER A 45 -9.83 -43.11 -64.53
CA SER A 45 -10.48 -43.81 -65.65
C SER A 45 -10.86 -42.86 -66.79
N SER A 46 -11.02 -43.40 -68.00
CA SER A 46 -11.65 -42.70 -69.12
C SER A 46 -13.18 -42.77 -69.06
N ASN A 47 -13.74 -43.64 -68.24
CA ASN A 47 -15.18 -43.75 -68.05
C ASN A 47 -15.64 -42.64 -67.11
N ILE A 48 -16.60 -41.86 -67.57
CA ILE A 48 -17.23 -40.75 -66.85
C ILE A 48 -18.73 -41.03 -66.91
N TYR A 49 -19.40 -41.00 -65.77
CA TYR A 49 -20.84 -41.29 -65.64
C TYR A 49 -21.61 -40.00 -65.27
N PRO A 50 -22.94 -39.94 -65.44
CA PRO A 50 -23.74 -38.84 -64.89
C PRO A 50 -23.48 -38.73 -63.38
N GLY A 51 -23.27 -37.53 -62.85
CA GLY A 51 -22.95 -37.32 -61.43
C GLY A 51 -21.46 -37.44 -61.08
N SER A 52 -20.58 -37.75 -62.04
CA SER A 52 -19.12 -37.74 -61.83
C SER A 52 -18.63 -36.37 -61.38
N ARG A 53 -17.80 -36.32 -60.33
CA ARG A 53 -17.27 -35.06 -59.80
C ARG A 53 -15.75 -34.99 -59.94
N ARG A 54 -15.23 -33.77 -60.08
CA ARG A 54 -13.80 -33.45 -60.23
C ARG A 54 -13.17 -34.18 -61.43
N VAL A 55 -13.93 -34.31 -62.51
CA VAL A 55 -13.44 -34.78 -63.81
C VAL A 55 -12.34 -33.83 -64.26
N SER A 56 -11.12 -34.35 -64.37
CA SER A 56 -9.95 -33.58 -64.78
C SER A 56 -9.94 -33.43 -66.29
N LEU A 57 -10.11 -32.19 -66.76
CA LEU A 57 -9.98 -31.80 -68.16
C LEU A 57 -8.67 -31.00 -68.32
N ARG A 58 -7.67 -31.63 -68.93
CA ARG A 58 -6.42 -30.96 -69.35
C ARG A 58 -6.45 -30.71 -70.84
N ILE A 59 -6.30 -29.46 -71.24
CA ILE A 59 -6.19 -29.04 -72.64
C ILE A 59 -4.77 -28.54 -72.86
N GLU A 60 -4.05 -29.12 -73.82
CA GLU A 60 -2.66 -28.79 -74.13
C GLU A 60 -2.61 -28.00 -75.44
N ALA A 61 -1.90 -26.86 -75.43
CA ALA A 61 -1.81 -25.93 -76.54
C ALA A 61 -0.36 -25.48 -76.76
N ILE A 62 0.02 -25.23 -78.02
CA ILE A 62 1.33 -24.67 -78.39
C ILE A 62 1.16 -23.23 -78.90
N TYR A 63 2.02 -22.31 -78.44
CA TYR A 63 2.04 -20.93 -78.94
C TYR A 63 2.92 -20.81 -80.18
N VAL A 64 2.41 -20.16 -81.24
CA VAL A 64 3.09 -19.95 -82.53
C VAL A 64 3.28 -18.47 -82.88
N GLY A 65 2.79 -17.54 -82.05
CA GLY A 65 3.13 -16.12 -82.12
C GLY A 65 4.50 -15.80 -81.52
N VAL A 66 4.89 -14.51 -81.52
CA VAL A 66 6.26 -14.08 -81.14
C VAL A 66 6.50 -14.14 -79.62
N GLU A 67 5.77 -13.33 -78.85
CA GLU A 67 5.81 -13.30 -77.39
C GLU A 67 4.45 -12.82 -76.86
N ALA A 68 3.82 -13.63 -76.01
CA ALA A 68 2.54 -13.33 -75.37
C ALA A 68 2.69 -13.27 -73.86
N GLU A 69 2.11 -12.26 -73.23
CA GLU A 69 2.08 -12.08 -71.77
C GLU A 69 0.66 -12.25 -71.22
N THR A 70 0.56 -12.63 -69.94
CA THR A 70 -0.73 -12.74 -69.21
C THR A 70 -1.75 -13.66 -69.93
N VAL A 71 -1.31 -14.83 -70.38
CA VAL A 71 -2.13 -15.80 -71.13
C VAL A 71 -3.11 -16.53 -70.19
N VAL A 72 -4.41 -16.45 -70.52
CA VAL A 72 -5.51 -17.00 -69.71
C VAL A 72 -6.55 -17.67 -70.60
N GLY A 73 -6.89 -18.92 -70.30
CA GLY A 73 -7.94 -19.69 -70.96
C GLY A 73 -9.27 -19.61 -70.21
N LEU A 74 -10.31 -19.10 -70.86
CA LEU A 74 -11.68 -19.04 -70.37
C LEU A 74 -12.54 -20.13 -71.04
N LEU A 75 -12.82 -21.21 -70.33
CA LEU A 75 -13.67 -22.30 -70.79
C LEU A 75 -15.15 -22.01 -70.52
N LYS A 76 -16.00 -22.28 -71.51
CA LYS A 76 -17.47 -22.22 -71.47
C LYS A 76 -18.00 -23.66 -71.59
N THR A 77 -18.77 -24.11 -70.60
CA THR A 77 -19.39 -25.44 -70.56
C THR A 77 -20.86 -25.38 -71.01
N PRO A 78 -21.42 -26.48 -71.55
CA PRO A 78 -22.86 -26.60 -71.79
C PRO A 78 -23.61 -26.93 -70.49
N THR A 79 -24.92 -26.67 -70.46
CA THR A 79 -25.79 -26.94 -69.29
C THR A 79 -25.69 -28.39 -68.82
N GLY A 80 -25.48 -28.59 -67.51
CA GLY A 80 -25.29 -29.91 -66.89
C GLY A 80 -23.84 -30.38 -66.82
N ILE A 81 -22.89 -29.59 -67.34
CA ILE A 81 -21.45 -29.70 -67.05
C ILE A 81 -21.04 -28.37 -66.40
N GLU A 82 -20.58 -28.42 -65.16
CA GLU A 82 -20.21 -27.22 -64.38
C GLU A 82 -18.76 -27.34 -63.90
N PHE A 83 -18.18 -26.23 -63.42
CA PHE A 83 -16.83 -26.25 -62.85
C PHE A 83 -16.88 -26.73 -61.39
N SER A 84 -16.06 -27.72 -61.06
CA SER A 84 -15.96 -28.23 -59.69
C SER A 84 -15.49 -27.13 -58.74
N ALA A 85 -15.93 -27.19 -57.48
CA ALA A 85 -15.47 -26.27 -56.43
C ALA A 85 -13.92 -26.17 -56.38
N GLY A 86 -13.41 -24.95 -56.51
CA GLY A 86 -11.98 -24.63 -56.59
C GLY A 86 -11.41 -24.52 -58.01
N SER A 87 -12.16 -24.90 -59.04
CA SER A 87 -11.89 -24.58 -60.45
C SER A 87 -12.82 -23.45 -60.89
N GLY A 88 -12.28 -22.49 -61.65
CA GLY A 88 -13.08 -21.47 -62.31
C GLY A 88 -13.26 -21.78 -63.80
N SER A 89 -14.10 -21.00 -64.47
CA SER A 89 -14.12 -20.95 -65.94
C SER A 89 -12.82 -20.39 -66.51
N SER A 90 -12.09 -19.57 -65.74
CA SER A 90 -10.80 -19.00 -66.12
C SER A 90 -9.65 -19.78 -65.47
N ALA A 91 -8.68 -20.20 -66.29
CA ALA A 91 -7.44 -20.85 -65.86
C ALA A 91 -6.23 -20.13 -66.50
N PRO A 92 -5.19 -19.76 -65.72
CA PRO A 92 -3.96 -19.22 -66.30
C PRO A 92 -3.22 -20.32 -67.07
N ALA A 93 -2.54 -19.94 -68.15
CA ALA A 93 -1.65 -20.84 -68.85
C ALA A 93 -0.55 -21.37 -67.92
N LYS A 94 -0.24 -22.67 -68.01
CA LYS A 94 0.89 -23.30 -67.31
C LYS A 94 1.78 -24.05 -68.27
N PHE A 95 3.10 -23.95 -68.13
CA PHE A 95 4.00 -24.84 -68.86
C PHE A 95 3.79 -26.30 -68.44
N LEU A 96 4.27 -27.26 -69.25
CA LEU A 96 4.17 -28.71 -68.95
C LEU A 96 4.77 -29.13 -67.59
N ASN A 97 5.63 -28.29 -66.99
CA ASN A 97 6.17 -28.48 -65.63
C ASN A 97 5.23 -28.00 -64.50
N GLY A 98 4.04 -27.49 -64.83
CA GLY A 98 3.02 -27.00 -63.89
C GLY A 98 3.18 -25.54 -63.43
N SER A 99 4.27 -24.86 -63.79
CA SER A 99 4.48 -23.45 -63.43
C SER A 99 3.64 -22.50 -64.29
N VAL A 100 3.15 -21.40 -63.71
CA VAL A 100 2.32 -20.39 -64.40
C VAL A 100 3.15 -19.67 -65.46
N ALA A 101 2.68 -19.73 -66.70
CA ALA A 101 3.32 -19.17 -67.87
C ALA A 101 2.92 -17.69 -68.05
N TYR A 102 3.47 -16.82 -67.21
CA TYR A 102 3.23 -15.37 -67.27
C TYR A 102 3.62 -14.73 -68.61
N ARG A 103 4.55 -15.36 -69.33
CA ARG A 103 5.11 -14.94 -70.61
C ARG A 103 5.45 -16.21 -71.40
N VAL A 104 4.96 -16.29 -72.64
CA VAL A 104 5.02 -17.46 -73.53
C VAL A 104 5.67 -17.03 -74.84
N LYS A 105 6.59 -17.83 -75.37
CA LYS A 105 7.34 -17.55 -76.61
C LYS A 105 7.02 -18.58 -77.68
N THR A 106 7.37 -18.27 -78.93
CA THR A 106 7.15 -19.16 -80.08
C THR A 106 7.70 -20.57 -79.80
N GLY A 107 6.83 -21.58 -79.91
CA GLY A 107 7.16 -22.99 -79.70
C GLY A 107 6.91 -23.53 -78.28
N ASP A 108 6.53 -22.68 -77.32
CA ASP A 108 6.25 -23.11 -75.95
C ASP A 108 4.93 -23.91 -75.87
N TYR A 109 4.98 -25.04 -75.17
CA TYR A 109 3.80 -25.83 -74.81
C TYR A 109 3.23 -25.38 -73.46
N ILE A 110 1.95 -25.01 -73.48
CA ILE A 110 1.18 -24.64 -72.31
C ILE A 110 -0.05 -25.55 -72.14
N THR A 111 -0.60 -25.53 -70.93
CA THR A 111 -1.75 -26.32 -70.52
C THR A 111 -2.77 -25.43 -69.81
N PHE A 112 -4.04 -25.75 -70.03
CA PHE A 112 -5.17 -25.22 -69.28
C PHE A 112 -5.84 -26.41 -68.57
N ASP A 113 -5.79 -26.37 -67.24
CA ASP A 113 -6.33 -27.41 -66.35
C ASP A 113 -7.66 -26.94 -65.76
N TYR A 114 -8.72 -27.71 -65.99
CA TYR A 114 -10.04 -27.50 -65.42
C TYR A 114 -10.50 -28.74 -64.67
N LEU A 115 -11.29 -28.53 -63.61
CA LEU A 115 -12.04 -29.60 -62.95
C LEU A 115 -13.52 -29.38 -63.22
N LEU A 116 -14.20 -30.43 -63.68
CA LEU A 116 -15.61 -30.40 -64.05
C LEU A 116 -16.44 -31.35 -63.18
N ASP A 117 -17.64 -30.91 -62.82
CA ASP A 117 -18.68 -31.73 -62.21
C ASP A 117 -19.78 -31.97 -63.25
N ILE A 118 -20.07 -33.25 -63.51
CA ILE A 118 -21.10 -33.71 -64.43
C ILE A 118 -22.40 -33.88 -63.64
N SER A 119 -23.50 -33.27 -64.07
CA SER A 119 -24.79 -33.46 -63.39
C SER A 119 -25.23 -34.92 -63.42
N ASN A 120 -25.85 -35.39 -62.33
CA ASN A 120 -26.52 -36.70 -62.29
C ASN A 120 -27.78 -36.76 -63.16
N SER A 121 -28.30 -35.60 -63.59
CA SER A 121 -29.41 -35.47 -64.53
C SER A 121 -28.97 -35.39 -66.00
N LEU A 122 -27.66 -35.42 -66.28
CA LEU A 122 -27.14 -35.39 -67.65
C LEU A 122 -27.31 -36.78 -68.27
N GLN A 123 -27.86 -36.88 -69.48
CA GLN A 123 -27.96 -38.16 -70.18
C GLN A 123 -26.56 -38.58 -70.70
N PRO A 124 -26.23 -39.88 -70.71
CA PRO A 124 -25.03 -40.38 -71.38
C PRO A 124 -24.97 -39.95 -72.85
N GLY A 125 -23.78 -39.53 -73.31
CA GLY A 125 -23.60 -38.87 -74.60
C GLY A 125 -22.28 -38.10 -74.70
N THR A 126 -22.04 -37.43 -75.84
CA THR A 126 -20.84 -36.62 -76.09
C THR A 126 -21.18 -35.13 -76.17
N TYR A 127 -20.42 -34.31 -75.47
CA TYR A 127 -20.67 -32.90 -75.22
C TYR A 127 -19.51 -32.01 -75.66
N ASN A 128 -19.82 -30.86 -76.26
CA ASN A 128 -18.82 -29.88 -76.73
C ASN A 128 -18.76 -28.66 -75.80
N LEU A 129 -17.53 -28.24 -75.47
CA LEU A 129 -17.17 -27.07 -74.67
C LEU A 129 -16.38 -26.08 -75.55
N ILE A 130 -16.36 -24.79 -75.18
CA ILE A 130 -15.65 -23.74 -75.94
C ILE A 130 -14.58 -23.09 -75.06
N LEU A 131 -13.31 -23.19 -75.44
CA LEU A 131 -12.18 -22.54 -74.79
C LEU A 131 -11.85 -21.22 -75.52
N ASN A 132 -11.91 -20.09 -74.82
CA ASN A 132 -11.49 -18.78 -75.31
C ASN A 132 -10.17 -18.38 -74.65
N ILE A 133 -9.08 -18.27 -75.42
CA ILE A 133 -7.76 -17.88 -74.89
C ILE A 133 -7.59 -16.38 -75.07
N THR A 134 -7.30 -15.68 -73.99
CA THR A 134 -7.03 -14.23 -73.94
C THR A 134 -5.59 -13.99 -73.51
N TYR A 135 -4.90 -13.06 -74.15
CA TYR A 135 -3.49 -12.78 -73.89
C TYR A 135 -3.09 -11.38 -74.38
N ARG A 136 -1.94 -10.87 -73.93
CA ARG A 136 -1.39 -9.58 -74.39
C ARG A 136 -0.19 -9.82 -75.29
N SER A 137 -0.23 -9.34 -76.53
CA SER A 137 0.87 -9.40 -77.50
C SER A 137 1.23 -7.99 -77.96
N ASN A 138 2.53 -7.65 -77.94
CA ASN A 138 3.03 -6.30 -78.24
C ASN A 138 2.25 -5.15 -77.54
N SER A 139 1.91 -5.35 -76.26
CA SER A 139 1.09 -4.45 -75.40
C SER A 139 -0.41 -4.38 -75.70
N ASN A 140 -0.90 -4.92 -76.81
CA ASN A 140 -2.33 -4.99 -77.15
C ASN A 140 -2.98 -6.25 -76.56
N LEU A 141 -4.28 -6.19 -76.23
CA LEU A 141 -5.04 -7.35 -75.77
C LEU A 141 -5.61 -8.11 -76.99
N SER A 142 -5.41 -9.43 -77.02
CA SER A 142 -5.85 -10.32 -78.11
C SER A 142 -6.63 -11.51 -77.57
N TYR A 143 -7.47 -12.13 -78.40
CA TYR A 143 -8.18 -13.37 -78.08
C TYR A 143 -8.48 -14.29 -79.27
N GLU A 144 -8.78 -15.56 -78.98
CA GLU A 144 -9.13 -16.62 -79.93
C GLU A 144 -10.04 -17.69 -79.27
N GLU A 145 -10.83 -18.45 -80.05
CA GLU A 145 -11.73 -19.51 -79.54
C GLU A 145 -11.51 -20.88 -80.22
N HIS A 146 -11.64 -21.95 -79.43
CA HIS A 146 -11.45 -23.37 -79.80
C HIS A 146 -12.53 -24.27 -79.19
N THR A 147 -12.87 -25.40 -79.84
CA THR A 147 -13.91 -26.35 -79.38
C THR A 147 -13.31 -27.66 -78.87
N ILE A 148 -13.83 -28.18 -77.76
CA ILE A 148 -13.30 -29.33 -77.00
C ILE A 148 -14.42 -30.32 -76.72
N ALA A 149 -14.23 -31.64 -76.94
CA ALA A 149 -15.29 -32.65 -76.74
C ALA A 149 -15.01 -33.60 -75.57
N ILE A 150 -16.05 -34.01 -74.82
CA ILE A 150 -15.99 -35.00 -73.72
C ILE A 150 -17.16 -35.98 -73.80
N SER A 151 -17.02 -37.22 -73.29
CA SER A 151 -18.07 -38.27 -73.34
C SER A 151 -18.48 -38.79 -71.97
N VAL A 152 -19.74 -39.22 -71.84
CA VAL A 152 -20.39 -39.72 -70.61
C VAL A 152 -21.13 -41.05 -70.91
N TYR A 153 -21.05 -42.04 -70.02
CA TYR A 153 -21.47 -43.44 -70.20
C TYR A 153 -22.61 -43.90 -69.26
N ASP A 154 -23.30 -44.99 -69.59
CA ASP A 154 -24.32 -45.67 -68.75
C ASP A 154 -23.72 -46.44 -67.55
N TYR A 155 -24.53 -46.71 -66.51
CA TYR A 155 -24.11 -47.46 -65.31
C TYR A 155 -24.07 -49.00 -65.53
N PRO A 156 -23.11 -49.73 -64.93
CA PRO A 156 -23.07 -51.22 -64.98
C PRO A 156 -24.18 -51.92 -64.16
N GLY A 157 -24.60 -53.14 -64.55
CA GLY A 157 -25.60 -53.93 -63.80
C GLY A 157 -25.03 -54.91 -62.75
N ILE A 158 -25.90 -55.49 -61.91
CA ILE A 158 -25.56 -56.51 -60.90
C ILE A 158 -25.33 -57.88 -61.53
N PHE A 159 -24.20 -58.52 -61.19
CA PHE A 159 -23.94 -59.93 -61.50
C PHE A 159 -23.39 -60.68 -60.27
N LEU A 160 -24.15 -61.65 -59.77
CA LEU A 160 -23.80 -62.49 -58.61
C LEU A 160 -23.77 -63.97 -59.02
N ARG A 161 -22.81 -64.73 -58.49
CA ARG A 161 -22.71 -66.19 -58.66
C ARG A 161 -22.90 -66.91 -57.34
N VAL A 162 -23.81 -67.90 -57.30
CA VAL A 162 -23.95 -68.84 -56.17
C VAL A 162 -22.81 -69.86 -56.21
N VAL A 163 -22.14 -70.05 -55.07
CA VAL A 163 -21.01 -70.97 -54.90
C VAL A 163 -21.44 -72.20 -54.10
N ASP A 164 -22.24 -72.04 -53.03
CA ASP A 164 -22.73 -73.14 -52.19
C ASP A 164 -23.97 -72.74 -51.36
N GLY A 165 -24.71 -73.73 -50.87
CA GLY A 165 -25.88 -73.57 -49.99
C GLY A 165 -26.05 -74.75 -49.03
N TYR A 166 -26.04 -74.51 -47.71
CA TYR A 166 -26.19 -75.58 -46.71
C TYR A 166 -26.80 -75.10 -45.39
N LEU A 167 -27.43 -76.02 -44.67
CA LEU A 167 -27.87 -75.82 -43.29
C LEU A 167 -26.75 -76.24 -42.32
N SER A 168 -26.48 -75.41 -41.31
CA SER A 168 -25.61 -75.77 -40.18
C SER A 168 -26.27 -75.37 -38.85
N PRO A 169 -26.33 -76.27 -37.84
CA PRO A 169 -25.82 -77.64 -37.85
C PRO A 169 -26.55 -78.56 -38.82
N ALA A 170 -26.04 -79.78 -39.05
CA ALA A 170 -26.75 -80.79 -39.86
C ALA A 170 -28.13 -81.05 -39.25
N THR A 171 -29.18 -80.95 -40.08
CA THR A 171 -30.55 -80.84 -39.60
C THR A 171 -31.36 -82.12 -39.78
N TYR A 172 -32.36 -82.25 -38.93
CA TYR A 172 -33.27 -83.39 -38.81
C TYR A 172 -34.73 -82.90 -38.78
N PRO A 173 -35.74 -83.73 -39.09
CA PRO A 173 -37.14 -83.40 -38.85
C PRO A 173 -37.36 -82.94 -37.41
N GLY A 174 -37.99 -81.77 -37.22
CA GLY A 174 -38.20 -81.15 -35.91
C GLY A 174 -37.03 -80.32 -35.38
N SER A 175 -35.96 -80.10 -36.15
CA SER A 175 -34.88 -79.17 -35.77
C SER A 175 -35.36 -77.73 -35.86
N SER A 176 -35.33 -77.01 -34.74
CA SER A 176 -35.56 -75.57 -34.65
C SER A 176 -34.23 -74.81 -34.57
N ASP A 177 -34.26 -73.52 -34.93
CA ASP A 177 -33.15 -72.57 -34.79
C ASP A 177 -31.85 -72.98 -35.52
N THR A 178 -31.99 -73.33 -36.80
CA THR A 178 -30.85 -73.67 -37.68
C THR A 178 -30.57 -72.54 -38.68
N ASN A 179 -29.38 -72.52 -39.28
CA ASN A 179 -28.98 -71.42 -40.17
C ASN A 179 -28.74 -71.92 -41.59
N LEU A 180 -29.37 -71.26 -42.58
CA LEU A 180 -29.08 -71.46 -44.00
C LEU A 180 -27.98 -70.49 -44.43
N TYR A 181 -26.82 -71.05 -44.76
CA TYR A 181 -25.67 -70.33 -45.30
C TYR A 181 -25.69 -70.40 -46.82
N VAL A 182 -25.51 -69.25 -47.48
CA VAL A 182 -25.43 -69.13 -48.94
C VAL A 182 -24.15 -68.39 -49.30
N LEU A 183 -23.21 -69.07 -49.93
CA LEU A 183 -21.94 -68.47 -50.36
C LEU A 183 -22.10 -67.89 -51.78
N LEU A 184 -21.83 -66.60 -51.94
CA LEU A 184 -21.98 -65.83 -53.17
C LEU A 184 -20.64 -65.17 -53.59
N GLU A 185 -20.55 -64.76 -54.85
CA GLU A 185 -19.42 -64.00 -55.40
C GLU A 185 -19.94 -62.84 -56.26
N ASN A 186 -19.45 -61.62 -56.03
CA ASN A 186 -19.76 -60.46 -56.89
C ASN A 186 -18.87 -60.51 -58.15
N THR A 187 -19.47 -60.81 -59.30
CA THR A 187 -18.77 -60.88 -60.59
C THR A 187 -19.03 -59.67 -61.49
N GLY A 188 -19.74 -58.64 -61.00
CA GLY A 188 -20.04 -57.41 -61.75
C GLY A 188 -18.88 -56.42 -61.80
N ASP A 189 -19.01 -55.39 -62.64
CA ASP A 189 -17.99 -54.34 -62.80
C ASP A 189 -18.00 -53.27 -61.70
N SER A 190 -19.12 -53.13 -60.99
CA SER A 190 -19.30 -52.16 -59.90
C SER A 190 -19.17 -52.81 -58.52
N THR A 191 -18.74 -52.00 -57.55
CA THR A 191 -18.76 -52.38 -56.14
C THR A 191 -20.18 -52.24 -55.62
N ILE A 192 -20.69 -53.25 -54.91
CA ILE A 192 -21.93 -53.13 -54.15
C ILE A 192 -21.59 -52.34 -52.88
N ASN A 193 -22.24 -51.19 -52.63
CA ASN A 193 -22.12 -50.46 -51.36
C ASN A 193 -22.93 -51.14 -50.25
N SER A 194 -24.12 -51.62 -50.61
CA SER A 194 -25.02 -52.35 -49.75
C SER A 194 -26.07 -53.07 -50.60
N ALA A 195 -26.41 -54.31 -50.25
CA ALA A 195 -27.54 -55.02 -50.86
C ALA A 195 -28.44 -55.69 -49.82
N SER A 196 -29.74 -55.68 -50.08
CA SER A 196 -30.75 -56.39 -49.30
C SER A 196 -31.24 -57.61 -50.07
N PHE A 197 -31.09 -58.77 -49.46
CA PHE A 197 -31.53 -60.07 -49.98
C PHE A 197 -32.76 -60.55 -49.21
N ASN A 198 -33.80 -60.95 -49.93
CA ASN A 198 -35.00 -61.55 -49.34
C ASN A 198 -35.11 -63.01 -49.81
N LEU A 199 -35.11 -63.95 -48.86
CA LEU A 199 -35.22 -65.40 -49.07
C LEU A 199 -36.69 -65.83 -49.09
N SER A 200 -37.05 -66.66 -50.06
CA SER A 200 -38.31 -67.40 -50.12
C SER A 200 -38.03 -68.90 -49.96
N LEU A 201 -38.49 -69.47 -48.85
CA LEU A 201 -38.27 -70.89 -48.49
C LEU A 201 -39.35 -71.82 -49.06
N PRO A 202 -39.06 -73.14 -49.20
CA PRO A 202 -40.05 -74.14 -49.57
C PRO A 202 -41.22 -74.19 -48.58
N LYS A 203 -42.41 -74.54 -49.08
CA LYS A 203 -43.64 -74.66 -48.28
C LYS A 203 -43.42 -75.55 -47.04
N GLY A 204 -43.73 -75.00 -45.87
CA GLY A 204 -43.64 -75.67 -44.57
C GLY A 204 -42.38 -75.33 -43.78
N PHE A 205 -41.29 -74.93 -44.44
CA PHE A 205 -40.12 -74.39 -43.77
C PHE A 205 -40.39 -72.94 -43.35
N ILE A 206 -39.93 -72.58 -42.16
CA ILE A 206 -40.04 -71.22 -41.60
C ILE A 206 -38.61 -70.73 -41.34
N ALA A 207 -38.33 -69.47 -41.64
CA ALA A 207 -37.15 -68.77 -41.12
C ALA A 207 -37.63 -67.58 -40.31
N ASP A 208 -37.15 -67.46 -39.07
CA ASP A 208 -37.44 -66.28 -38.24
C ASP A 208 -36.85 -65.01 -38.86
N ASN A 209 -35.74 -65.12 -39.59
CA ASN A 209 -35.19 -64.04 -40.40
C ASN A 209 -34.90 -64.47 -41.85
N SER A 210 -35.86 -64.18 -42.73
CA SER A 210 -35.76 -64.35 -44.18
C SER A 210 -35.01 -63.22 -44.91
N LYS A 211 -34.42 -62.26 -44.18
CA LYS A 211 -33.66 -61.16 -44.77
C LYS A 211 -32.19 -61.24 -44.39
N ALA A 212 -31.33 -61.10 -45.39
CA ALA A 212 -29.90 -60.89 -45.19
C ALA A 212 -29.51 -59.58 -45.87
N THR A 213 -28.64 -58.81 -45.24
CA THR A 213 -28.02 -57.64 -45.87
C THR A 213 -26.52 -57.87 -45.96
N VAL A 214 -25.92 -57.33 -47.02
CA VAL A 214 -24.47 -57.19 -47.13
C VAL A 214 -24.13 -55.71 -47.24
N GLY A 215 -22.98 -55.32 -46.68
CA GLY A 215 -22.42 -53.99 -46.85
C GLY A 215 -21.61 -53.91 -48.15
N LEU A 216 -20.40 -53.34 -48.05
CA LEU A 216 -19.48 -53.21 -49.16
C LEU A 216 -19.05 -54.60 -49.66
N VAL A 217 -19.27 -54.90 -50.95
CA VAL A 217 -18.75 -56.09 -51.64
C VAL A 217 -18.07 -55.64 -52.93
N ASN A 218 -16.75 -55.74 -52.95
CA ASN A 218 -15.93 -55.34 -54.08
C ASN A 218 -16.07 -56.33 -55.25
N LYS A 219 -15.61 -55.92 -56.43
CA LYS A 219 -15.54 -56.79 -57.60
C LYS A 219 -14.64 -58.01 -57.33
N GLY A 220 -15.15 -59.21 -57.62
CA GLY A 220 -14.49 -60.50 -57.39
C GLY A 220 -14.57 -61.01 -55.94
N GLU A 221 -15.20 -60.28 -55.03
CA GLU A 221 -15.27 -60.64 -53.61
C GLU A 221 -16.35 -61.70 -53.33
N ARG A 222 -16.02 -62.68 -52.49
CA ARG A 222 -16.96 -63.68 -51.97
C ARG A 222 -17.53 -63.26 -50.63
N PHE A 223 -18.82 -63.45 -50.46
CA PHE A 223 -19.55 -63.12 -49.24
C PHE A 223 -20.58 -64.21 -48.92
N THR A 224 -20.87 -64.41 -47.64
CA THR A 224 -21.85 -65.41 -47.19
C THR A 224 -23.08 -64.71 -46.65
N LEU A 225 -24.25 -65.04 -47.19
CA LEU A 225 -25.53 -64.69 -46.58
C LEU A 225 -25.89 -65.75 -45.55
N THR A 226 -26.43 -65.32 -44.41
CA THR A 226 -26.93 -66.21 -43.36
C THR A 226 -28.38 -65.87 -43.10
N PHE A 227 -29.27 -66.83 -43.32
CA PHE A 227 -30.68 -66.73 -42.95
C PHE A 227 -30.90 -67.60 -41.72
N SER A 228 -31.41 -67.00 -40.65
CA SER A 228 -31.40 -67.54 -39.29
C SER A 228 -32.80 -67.90 -38.79
N GLY A 229 -32.86 -68.76 -37.77
CA GLY A 229 -34.12 -69.29 -37.25
C GLY A 229 -34.82 -70.23 -38.23
N VAL A 230 -34.08 -70.92 -39.10
CA VAL A 230 -34.64 -71.91 -40.02
C VAL A 230 -35.12 -73.11 -39.20
N SER A 231 -36.44 -73.28 -39.15
CA SER A 231 -37.11 -74.34 -38.42
C SER A 231 -37.70 -75.35 -39.40
N ILE A 232 -37.40 -76.63 -39.14
CA ILE A 232 -37.80 -77.77 -39.97
C ILE A 232 -39.01 -78.47 -39.31
N PRO A 233 -40.12 -78.68 -40.05
CA PRO A 233 -41.27 -79.42 -39.54
C PRO A 233 -40.89 -80.80 -38.99
N ILE A 234 -41.58 -81.25 -37.94
CA ILE A 234 -41.37 -82.57 -37.32
C ILE A 234 -41.74 -83.74 -38.25
N ASP A 235 -42.57 -83.46 -39.26
CA ASP A 235 -43.01 -84.36 -40.34
C ASP A 235 -42.23 -84.16 -41.66
N ALA A 236 -41.17 -83.35 -41.67
CA ALA A 236 -40.36 -83.13 -42.86
C ALA A 236 -39.71 -84.42 -43.38
N SER A 237 -39.64 -84.55 -44.71
CA SER A 237 -38.95 -85.67 -45.36
C SER A 237 -37.44 -85.38 -45.49
N ILE A 238 -36.65 -86.45 -45.47
CA ILE A 238 -35.20 -86.43 -45.70
C ILE A 238 -34.96 -86.17 -47.20
N GLY A 239 -34.15 -85.16 -47.56
CA GLY A 239 -33.94 -84.79 -48.96
C GLY A 239 -33.29 -83.43 -49.20
N VAL A 240 -33.23 -83.02 -50.48
CA VAL A 240 -32.69 -81.73 -50.96
C VAL A 240 -33.84 -80.78 -51.34
N TYR A 241 -33.71 -79.51 -51.01
CA TYR A 241 -34.70 -78.45 -51.19
C TYR A 241 -34.11 -77.22 -51.89
N THR A 242 -34.95 -76.44 -52.60
CA THR A 242 -34.55 -75.23 -53.34
C THR A 242 -35.27 -74.00 -52.79
N ALA A 243 -34.55 -72.88 -52.65
CA ALA A 243 -35.08 -71.58 -52.23
C ALA A 243 -34.70 -70.48 -53.24
N GLU A 244 -35.51 -69.42 -53.30
CA GLU A 244 -35.32 -68.27 -54.20
C GLU A 244 -34.86 -67.04 -53.40
N VAL A 245 -33.98 -66.22 -53.99
CA VAL A 245 -33.41 -65.01 -53.36
C VAL A 245 -33.52 -63.82 -54.30
N TYR A 246 -34.33 -62.82 -53.91
CA TYR A 246 -34.40 -61.51 -54.57
C TYR A 246 -33.38 -60.55 -53.95
N VAL A 247 -32.69 -59.76 -54.77
CA VAL A 247 -31.72 -58.75 -54.34
C VAL A 247 -32.05 -57.35 -54.89
N ASP A 248 -31.98 -56.37 -54.01
CA ASP A 248 -32.02 -54.93 -54.30
C ASP A 248 -30.74 -54.30 -53.74
N ALA A 249 -29.95 -53.61 -54.56
CA ALA A 249 -28.61 -53.15 -54.21
C ALA A 249 -28.34 -51.69 -54.60
N SER A 250 -27.68 -50.97 -53.70
CA SER A 250 -26.98 -49.73 -54.02
C SER A 250 -25.54 -50.07 -54.43
N MET A 251 -25.17 -49.66 -55.64
CA MET A 251 -23.88 -49.90 -56.27
C MET A 251 -23.08 -48.61 -56.39
N ARG A 252 -21.78 -48.74 -56.65
CA ARG A 252 -20.85 -47.63 -56.90
C ARG A 252 -19.88 -47.95 -58.02
N THR A 253 -19.74 -47.01 -58.94
CA THR A 253 -18.71 -47.00 -59.98
C THR A 253 -17.31 -46.74 -59.39
N GLU A 254 -16.27 -46.97 -60.19
CA GLU A 254 -14.87 -46.77 -59.79
C GLU A 254 -14.52 -45.32 -59.38
N ASP A 255 -15.20 -44.33 -59.95
CA ASP A 255 -15.03 -42.89 -59.69
C ASP A 255 -15.97 -42.33 -58.60
N GLY A 256 -16.74 -43.22 -57.96
CA GLY A 256 -17.51 -42.91 -56.75
C GLY A 256 -18.97 -42.54 -56.97
N VAL A 257 -19.50 -42.63 -58.20
CA VAL A 257 -20.93 -42.38 -58.47
C VAL A 257 -21.77 -43.55 -57.94
N ALA A 258 -22.79 -43.22 -57.14
CA ALA A 258 -23.71 -44.19 -56.55
C ALA A 258 -25.03 -44.26 -57.32
N TYR A 259 -25.54 -45.48 -57.51
CA TYR A 259 -26.80 -45.79 -58.21
C TYR A 259 -27.41 -47.07 -57.62
N ASN A 260 -28.64 -47.43 -58.01
CA ASN A 260 -29.33 -48.63 -57.51
C ASN A 260 -29.75 -49.55 -58.66
N ASP A 261 -29.78 -50.86 -58.43
CA ASP A 261 -30.18 -51.92 -59.38
C ASP A 261 -30.73 -53.15 -58.62
N ALA A 262 -31.41 -54.09 -59.28
CA ALA A 262 -32.04 -55.26 -58.65
C ALA A 262 -32.12 -56.52 -59.53
N THR A 263 -32.05 -57.72 -58.95
CA THR A 263 -32.10 -59.03 -59.66
C THR A 263 -32.53 -60.20 -58.76
N THR A 264 -32.58 -61.44 -59.25
CA THR A 264 -33.05 -62.65 -58.52
C THR A 264 -32.27 -63.92 -58.91
N PHE A 265 -32.04 -64.85 -57.98
CA PHE A 265 -31.38 -66.15 -58.22
C PHE A 265 -31.84 -67.26 -57.25
N ASN A 266 -31.44 -68.52 -57.49
CA ASN A 266 -31.87 -69.71 -56.73
C ASN A 266 -30.72 -70.41 -55.97
N VAL A 267 -31.04 -71.09 -54.86
CA VAL A 267 -30.11 -71.76 -53.93
C VAL A 267 -30.67 -73.13 -53.49
N GLN A 268 -29.83 -74.12 -53.14
CA GLN A 268 -30.24 -75.46 -52.68
C GLN A 268 -29.66 -75.82 -51.30
N PHE A 269 -30.29 -76.73 -50.52
CA PHE A 269 -29.83 -77.24 -49.20
C PHE A 269 -30.47 -78.61 -48.82
N SER A 270 -30.07 -79.26 -47.71
CA SER A 270 -30.43 -80.68 -47.38
C SER A 270 -30.88 -80.96 -45.92
N VAL A 271 -31.61 -82.07 -45.67
CA VAL A 271 -32.11 -82.56 -44.35
C VAL A 271 -31.84 -84.08 -44.15
N THR A 272 -31.55 -84.56 -42.92
CA THR A 272 -30.96 -85.90 -42.59
C THR A 272 -31.62 -86.65 -41.38
N THR A 273 -30.96 -87.63 -40.72
CA THR A 273 -31.50 -88.45 -39.57
C THR A 273 -30.64 -88.48 -38.27
N PRO A 274 -31.25 -88.49 -37.05
CA PRO A 274 -30.53 -88.38 -35.76
C PRO A 274 -30.14 -89.71 -35.06
N PRO A 275 -29.12 -89.73 -34.15
CA PRO A 275 -28.61 -90.91 -33.42
C PRO A 275 -29.21 -91.13 -31.99
N ARG A 276 -28.99 -92.33 -31.39
CA ARG A 276 -29.54 -92.76 -30.06
C ARG A 276 -28.45 -93.12 -29.04
N GLU A 277 -28.50 -92.57 -27.82
CA GLU A 277 -27.48 -92.69 -26.76
C GLU A 277 -28.07 -92.60 -25.32
N ASP A 278 -27.45 -93.26 -24.32
CA ASP A 278 -27.78 -93.18 -22.87
C ASP A 278 -26.69 -92.38 -22.10
N PRO A 279 -26.83 -91.06 -21.86
CA PRO A 279 -25.69 -90.22 -21.52
C PRO A 279 -25.32 -90.12 -20.03
N ILE A 280 -26.28 -90.15 -19.12
CA ILE A 280 -26.06 -89.79 -17.70
C ILE A 280 -25.61 -91.01 -16.89
N MET A 281 -24.63 -90.83 -16.02
CA MET A 281 -24.14 -91.84 -15.07
C MET A 281 -23.93 -91.23 -13.68
N ILE A 282 -24.14 -92.01 -12.63
CA ILE A 282 -23.82 -91.59 -11.25
C ILE A 282 -22.34 -91.84 -10.97
N SER A 283 -21.69 -90.81 -10.43
CA SER A 283 -20.26 -90.78 -10.08
C SER A 283 -20.04 -91.12 -8.60
N TYR A 284 -20.84 -90.55 -7.72
CA TYR A 284 -20.80 -90.81 -6.28
C TYR A 284 -22.15 -90.53 -5.62
N VAL A 285 -22.33 -91.08 -4.42
CA VAL A 285 -23.36 -90.67 -3.46
C VAL A 285 -22.65 -90.33 -2.16
N SER A 286 -22.90 -89.15 -1.60
CA SER A 286 -22.33 -88.70 -0.32
C SER A 286 -23.43 -88.12 0.54
N VAL A 287 -23.49 -88.53 1.79
CA VAL A 287 -24.41 -87.99 2.78
C VAL A 287 -23.73 -86.80 3.49
N THR A 288 -24.41 -85.67 3.55
CA THR A 288 -23.88 -84.45 4.19
C THR A 288 -24.91 -83.80 5.10
N TYR A 289 -24.45 -83.16 6.17
CA TYR A 289 -25.28 -82.30 7.03
C TYR A 289 -24.62 -80.92 7.11
N ARG A 290 -25.35 -79.87 6.71
CA ARG A 290 -24.84 -78.49 6.58
C ARG A 290 -23.57 -78.34 5.71
N GLY A 291 -23.35 -79.27 4.78
CA GLY A 291 -22.21 -79.27 3.85
C GLY A 291 -21.05 -80.20 4.22
N GLU A 292 -20.96 -80.62 5.48
CA GLU A 292 -19.94 -81.58 5.94
C GLU A 292 -20.40 -83.03 5.79
N ALA A 293 -19.47 -83.96 5.59
CA ALA A 293 -19.76 -85.38 5.48
C ALA A 293 -20.34 -85.93 6.80
N ALA A 294 -21.51 -86.58 6.74
CA ALA A 294 -22.23 -87.07 7.91
C ALA A 294 -22.87 -88.43 7.63
N PRO A 295 -22.96 -89.35 8.60
CA PRO A 295 -23.72 -90.59 8.43
C PRO A 295 -25.23 -90.30 8.35
N LEU A 296 -25.97 -91.11 7.57
CA LEU A 296 -27.42 -91.07 7.61
C LEU A 296 -27.90 -91.93 8.79
N LEU A 297 -28.52 -91.31 9.79
CA LEU A 297 -28.98 -91.98 11.01
C LEU A 297 -30.50 -92.23 10.99
N PRO A 298 -31.01 -93.25 11.69
CA PRO A 298 -32.43 -93.32 12.02
C PRO A 298 -32.88 -92.03 12.73
N SER A 299 -34.10 -91.55 12.47
CA SER A 299 -34.63 -90.25 12.94
C SER A 299 -33.95 -88.98 12.40
N ALA A 300 -32.96 -89.08 11.50
CA ALA A 300 -32.29 -87.91 10.93
C ALA A 300 -33.26 -86.92 10.25
N ARG A 301 -32.97 -85.62 10.36
CA ARG A 301 -33.78 -84.52 9.80
C ARG A 301 -32.90 -83.52 9.08
N GLY A 302 -33.33 -83.07 7.90
CA GLY A 302 -32.61 -82.08 7.10
C GLY A 302 -31.23 -82.53 6.63
N VAL A 303 -31.03 -83.84 6.42
CA VAL A 303 -29.76 -84.39 5.90
C VAL A 303 -29.79 -84.42 4.38
N THR A 304 -28.70 -84.04 3.73
CA THR A 304 -28.61 -83.94 2.28
C THR A 304 -27.90 -85.16 1.68
N LEU A 305 -28.62 -85.92 0.87
CA LEU A 305 -28.03 -86.90 -0.06
C LEU A 305 -27.54 -86.14 -1.31
N ARG A 306 -26.22 -85.96 -1.41
CA ARG A 306 -25.59 -85.41 -2.62
C ARG A 306 -25.22 -86.53 -3.57
N ILE A 307 -25.82 -86.53 -4.76
CA ILE A 307 -25.57 -87.49 -5.83
C ILE A 307 -24.83 -86.78 -6.97
N GLY A 308 -23.59 -87.20 -7.24
CA GLY A 308 -22.84 -86.71 -8.40
C GLY A 308 -23.31 -87.38 -9.69
N LEU A 309 -23.66 -86.59 -10.69
CA LEU A 309 -23.94 -87.03 -12.07
C LEU A 309 -22.77 -86.68 -12.99
N ILE A 310 -22.52 -87.49 -14.01
CA ILE A 310 -21.61 -87.21 -15.12
C ILE A 310 -22.36 -87.40 -16.44
N ASN A 311 -22.24 -86.42 -17.34
CA ASN A 311 -22.58 -86.54 -18.75
C ASN A 311 -21.44 -87.26 -19.49
N ARG A 312 -21.72 -88.44 -20.06
CA ARG A 312 -20.73 -89.24 -20.79
C ARG A 312 -20.55 -88.85 -22.26
N LEU A 313 -21.31 -87.87 -22.76
CA LEU A 313 -21.22 -87.42 -24.16
C LEU A 313 -20.29 -86.23 -24.34
N SER A 314 -19.85 -86.05 -25.58
CA SER A 314 -19.19 -84.84 -26.09
C SER A 314 -20.12 -83.65 -26.31
N ASP A 315 -21.43 -83.82 -26.10
CA ASP A 315 -22.46 -82.82 -26.34
C ASP A 315 -23.04 -82.27 -25.03
N VAL A 316 -23.58 -81.06 -25.06
CA VAL A 316 -24.18 -80.41 -23.89
C VAL A 316 -25.60 -80.92 -23.66
N ILE A 317 -25.91 -81.30 -22.43
CA ILE A 317 -27.28 -81.47 -21.95
C ILE A 317 -27.75 -80.10 -21.44
N GLY A 318 -28.58 -79.39 -22.20
CA GLY A 318 -28.96 -78.00 -21.92
C GLY A 318 -29.90 -77.81 -20.73
N ALA A 319 -30.75 -78.80 -20.45
CA ALA A 319 -31.67 -78.78 -19.30
C ALA A 319 -31.99 -80.22 -18.85
N MET A 320 -32.24 -80.40 -17.56
CA MET A 320 -32.68 -81.67 -16.98
C MET A 320 -33.80 -81.46 -15.95
N SER A 321 -34.82 -82.31 -16.01
CA SER A 321 -35.81 -82.49 -14.95
C SER A 321 -35.62 -83.86 -14.32
N ILE A 322 -35.50 -83.91 -12.99
CA ILE A 322 -35.15 -85.12 -12.24
C ILE A 322 -36.18 -85.33 -11.13
N ILE A 323 -36.74 -86.53 -11.07
CA ILE A 323 -37.66 -86.96 -10.02
C ILE A 323 -37.00 -88.10 -9.24
N PRO A 324 -36.69 -87.90 -7.94
CA PRO A 324 -36.16 -88.95 -7.08
C PRO A 324 -37.29 -89.82 -6.52
N LEU A 325 -37.09 -91.13 -6.53
CA LEU A 325 -37.95 -92.12 -5.91
C LEU A 325 -37.15 -92.80 -4.80
N LEU A 326 -37.48 -92.47 -3.56
CA LEU A 326 -36.81 -92.94 -2.34
C LEU A 326 -37.50 -94.19 -1.74
N PRO A 327 -36.77 -95.00 -0.96
CA PRO A 327 -37.33 -96.15 -0.25
C PRO A 327 -38.29 -95.73 0.89
N ASN A 328 -39.22 -96.63 1.25
CA ASN A 328 -40.19 -96.39 2.32
C ASN A 328 -39.53 -96.02 3.65
N GLY A 329 -39.99 -94.94 4.29
CA GLY A 329 -39.42 -94.39 5.52
C GLY A 329 -38.38 -93.29 5.32
N MET A 330 -38.08 -92.91 4.08
CA MET A 330 -37.25 -91.76 3.73
C MET A 330 -38.05 -90.78 2.85
N GLU A 331 -38.32 -89.58 3.33
CA GLU A 331 -39.07 -88.55 2.60
C GLU A 331 -38.15 -87.46 2.06
N ALA A 332 -38.22 -87.20 0.75
CA ALA A 332 -37.52 -86.10 0.11
C ALA A 332 -38.26 -84.78 0.39
N THR A 333 -37.72 -83.95 1.26
CA THR A 333 -38.32 -82.65 1.65
C THR A 333 -37.96 -81.53 0.67
N SER A 334 -36.81 -81.63 -0.01
CA SER A 334 -36.46 -80.77 -1.14
C SER A 334 -35.49 -81.46 -2.10
N ILE A 335 -35.48 -81.01 -3.36
CA ILE A 335 -34.46 -81.34 -4.36
C ILE A 335 -33.87 -80.04 -4.89
N SER A 336 -32.55 -79.99 -5.00
CA SER A 336 -31.77 -78.88 -5.55
C SER A 336 -30.49 -79.41 -6.19
N GLY A 337 -29.65 -78.54 -6.73
CA GLY A 337 -28.35 -78.94 -7.28
C GLY A 337 -28.01 -78.21 -8.58
N THR A 338 -26.83 -78.51 -9.13
CA THR A 338 -26.32 -77.84 -10.33
C THR A 338 -26.92 -78.36 -11.64
N TYR A 339 -27.60 -79.51 -11.60
CA TYR A 339 -28.23 -80.15 -12.76
C TYR A 339 -29.28 -79.29 -13.48
N VAL A 340 -29.89 -78.32 -12.78
CA VAL A 340 -30.90 -77.39 -13.34
C VAL A 340 -30.31 -76.53 -14.45
N ASN A 341 -29.02 -76.24 -14.40
CA ASN A 341 -28.28 -75.47 -15.41
C ASN A 341 -27.76 -76.35 -16.57
N GLY A 342 -28.19 -77.62 -16.62
CA GLY A 342 -27.67 -78.61 -17.57
C GLY A 342 -26.32 -79.21 -17.16
N MET A 343 -25.70 -79.95 -18.09
CA MET A 343 -24.34 -80.48 -17.98
C MET A 343 -23.59 -80.27 -19.29
N GLY A 344 -22.39 -79.68 -19.22
CA GLY A 344 -21.47 -79.60 -20.35
C GLY A 344 -21.00 -80.98 -20.84
N ALA A 345 -20.32 -80.99 -21.99
CA ALA A 345 -19.65 -82.16 -22.54
C ALA A 345 -18.64 -82.76 -21.54
N GLY A 346 -18.73 -84.05 -21.24
CA GLY A 346 -17.93 -84.70 -20.19
C GLY A 346 -18.15 -84.15 -18.77
N GLY A 347 -19.09 -83.22 -18.60
CA GLY A 347 -19.26 -82.43 -17.39
C GLY A 347 -19.96 -83.19 -16.29
N SER A 348 -19.68 -82.80 -15.04
CA SER A 348 -20.40 -83.29 -13.87
C SER A 348 -21.38 -82.24 -13.35
N SER A 349 -22.51 -82.70 -12.84
CA SER A 349 -23.38 -81.92 -11.94
C SER A 349 -23.60 -82.71 -10.64
N PHE A 350 -24.29 -82.12 -9.68
CA PHE A 350 -24.79 -82.87 -8.53
C PHE A 350 -26.26 -82.53 -8.27
N ILE A 351 -26.93 -83.47 -7.61
CA ILE A 351 -28.26 -83.32 -7.04
C ILE A 351 -28.10 -83.36 -5.52
N ASP A 352 -28.63 -82.37 -4.83
CA ASP A 352 -28.80 -82.35 -3.38
C ASP A 352 -30.27 -82.64 -3.05
N ILE A 353 -30.54 -83.85 -2.56
CA ILE A 353 -31.85 -84.26 -2.07
C ILE A 353 -31.83 -84.12 -0.55
N THR A 354 -32.62 -83.21 0.00
CA THR A 354 -32.80 -83.13 1.46
C THR A 354 -33.80 -84.20 1.89
N VAL A 355 -33.42 -85.04 2.86
CA VAL A 355 -34.17 -86.22 3.28
C VAL A 355 -34.39 -86.21 4.78
N ASP A 356 -35.62 -86.51 5.17
CA ASP A 356 -36.01 -86.85 6.53
C ASP A 356 -36.19 -88.36 6.64
N VAL A 357 -35.54 -88.99 7.63
CA VAL A 357 -35.51 -90.45 7.83
C VAL A 357 -36.33 -90.81 9.05
N ASP A 358 -37.31 -91.71 8.93
CA ASP A 358 -38.12 -92.12 10.07
C ASP A 358 -37.27 -92.81 11.15
N SER A 359 -37.65 -92.62 12.42
CA SER A 359 -37.07 -93.34 13.58
C SER A 359 -37.16 -94.86 13.51
N THR A 360 -38.08 -95.39 12.68
CA THR A 360 -38.32 -96.82 12.47
C THR A 360 -37.46 -97.45 11.37
N VAL A 361 -36.70 -96.64 10.61
CA VAL A 361 -35.73 -97.13 9.61
C VAL A 361 -34.57 -97.81 10.34
N LYS A 362 -34.23 -99.04 9.92
CA LYS A 362 -33.14 -99.81 10.51
C LYS A 362 -31.82 -99.49 9.80
N PRO A 363 -30.66 -99.59 10.48
CA PRO A 363 -29.37 -99.56 9.81
C PRO A 363 -29.29 -100.61 8.69
N GLY A 364 -28.78 -100.23 7.51
CA GLY A 364 -28.84 -101.06 6.30
C GLY A 364 -28.60 -100.30 5.00
N GLN A 365 -28.67 -101.03 3.88
CA GLN A 365 -28.55 -100.52 2.51
C GLN A 365 -29.92 -100.50 1.82
N TYR A 366 -30.23 -99.44 1.09
CA TYR A 366 -31.50 -99.23 0.41
C TYR A 366 -31.32 -98.69 -1.02
N ASP A 367 -32.13 -99.16 -1.97
CA ASP A 367 -32.14 -98.66 -3.37
C ASP A 367 -32.98 -97.38 -3.53
N GLY A 368 -32.44 -96.41 -4.27
CA GLY A 368 -33.15 -95.25 -4.80
C GLY A 368 -33.08 -95.18 -6.33
N LEU A 369 -34.05 -94.50 -6.95
CA LEU A 369 -34.12 -94.33 -8.41
C LEU A 369 -34.26 -92.84 -8.78
N LEU A 370 -33.55 -92.42 -9.82
CA LEU A 370 -33.70 -91.11 -10.47
C LEU A 370 -34.35 -91.30 -11.84
N SER A 371 -35.49 -90.66 -12.06
CA SER A 371 -36.14 -90.55 -13.38
C SER A 371 -35.76 -89.21 -14.00
N ILE A 372 -35.12 -89.22 -15.18
CA ILE A 372 -34.51 -88.03 -15.79
C ILE A 372 -35.08 -87.78 -17.19
N SER A 373 -35.57 -86.57 -17.42
CA SER A 373 -35.95 -86.03 -18.73
C SER A 373 -34.97 -84.91 -19.10
N TYR A 374 -34.40 -84.91 -20.30
CA TYR A 374 -33.31 -83.98 -20.63
C TYR A 374 -33.32 -83.48 -22.09
N VAL A 375 -32.84 -82.25 -22.28
CA VAL A 375 -32.66 -81.63 -23.61
C VAL A 375 -31.20 -81.76 -24.02
N LYS A 376 -30.93 -82.40 -25.16
CA LYS A 376 -29.59 -82.46 -25.77
C LYS A 376 -29.45 -81.31 -26.79
N ILE A 377 -28.34 -80.57 -26.70
CA ILE A 377 -27.96 -79.55 -27.69
C ILE A 377 -26.86 -80.14 -28.55
N VAL A 378 -27.14 -80.38 -29.84
CA VAL A 378 -26.16 -80.83 -30.83
C VAL A 378 -25.89 -79.69 -31.79
N SER A 379 -24.72 -79.07 -31.63
CA SER A 379 -24.22 -77.99 -32.50
C SER A 379 -25.19 -76.81 -32.71
N GLY A 380 -26.04 -76.53 -31.72
CA GLY A 380 -27.04 -75.46 -31.72
C GLY A 380 -28.50 -75.95 -31.74
N ALA A 381 -28.78 -77.08 -32.40
CA ALA A 381 -30.12 -77.65 -32.45
C ALA A 381 -30.46 -78.40 -31.15
N SER A 382 -31.68 -78.21 -30.64
CA SER A 382 -32.15 -78.81 -29.38
C SER A 382 -33.15 -79.96 -29.63
N PHE A 383 -33.02 -81.09 -28.92
CA PHE A 383 -34.03 -82.15 -28.90
C PHE A 383 -34.18 -82.82 -27.53
N LEU A 384 -35.33 -83.47 -27.29
CA LEU A 384 -35.76 -84.02 -26.00
C LEU A 384 -35.54 -85.54 -25.91
N ALA A 385 -35.03 -86.03 -24.76
CA ALA A 385 -34.77 -87.45 -24.48
C ALA A 385 -34.98 -87.80 -22.98
N TYR A 386 -34.91 -89.10 -22.64
CA TYR A 386 -35.31 -89.64 -21.33
C TYR A 386 -34.39 -90.79 -20.87
N GLN A 387 -34.06 -90.87 -19.57
CA GLN A 387 -33.22 -91.92 -18.97
C GLN A 387 -33.58 -92.18 -17.49
N ASN A 388 -33.39 -93.42 -17.01
CA ASN A 388 -33.54 -93.79 -15.59
C ASN A 388 -32.20 -94.29 -15.01
N VAL A 389 -31.85 -93.90 -13.77
CA VAL A 389 -30.56 -94.26 -13.13
C VAL A 389 -30.76 -94.62 -11.65
N ARG A 390 -30.14 -95.72 -11.16
CA ARG A 390 -30.27 -96.22 -9.77
C ARG A 390 -29.09 -95.84 -8.88
N PHE A 391 -29.34 -95.66 -7.59
CA PHE A 391 -28.32 -95.38 -6.56
C PHE A 391 -28.62 -96.11 -5.24
N GLN A 392 -27.63 -96.16 -4.35
CA GLN A 392 -27.71 -96.84 -3.04
C GLN A 392 -27.59 -95.82 -1.90
N ILE A 393 -28.30 -96.09 -0.80
CA ILE A 393 -28.37 -95.26 0.42
C ILE A 393 -28.02 -96.14 1.62
N THR A 394 -27.02 -95.73 2.41
CA THR A 394 -26.58 -96.42 3.62
C THR A 394 -27.08 -95.70 4.87
N VAL A 395 -27.63 -96.43 5.84
CA VAL A 395 -28.01 -95.95 7.18
C VAL A 395 -27.11 -96.61 8.23
N ASP A 396 -26.43 -95.83 9.05
CA ASP A 396 -25.30 -96.29 9.89
C ASP A 396 -25.53 -96.13 11.41
N VAL A 397 -24.99 -97.09 12.18
CA VAL A 397 -24.68 -97.18 13.64
C VAL A 397 -25.76 -96.80 14.69
N ASP A 398 -25.86 -97.65 15.72
CA ASP A 398 -26.73 -97.55 16.90
C ASP A 398 -26.22 -96.54 17.97
N SER A 399 -27.12 -95.83 18.64
CA SER A 399 -26.84 -94.79 19.65
C SER A 399 -26.22 -95.30 20.98
N THR A 400 -26.03 -96.60 21.15
CA THR A 400 -25.60 -97.22 22.42
C THR A 400 -24.08 -97.52 22.54
N VAL A 401 -23.27 -97.18 21.53
CA VAL A 401 -21.82 -97.46 21.49
C VAL A 401 -21.04 -96.55 22.45
N LYS A 402 -20.13 -97.14 23.25
CA LYS A 402 -19.27 -96.42 24.23
C LYS A 402 -17.89 -96.06 23.64
N PRO A 403 -17.19 -95.03 24.13
CA PRO A 403 -15.82 -94.71 23.71
C PRO A 403 -14.87 -95.90 23.87
N GLY A 404 -14.04 -96.17 22.85
CA GLY A 404 -13.19 -97.37 22.77
C GLY A 404 -12.64 -97.65 21.37
N GLN A 405 -11.81 -98.70 21.25
CA GLN A 405 -11.33 -99.23 19.97
C GLN A 405 -12.21 -100.40 19.51
N TYR A 406 -12.63 -100.41 18.25
CA TYR A 406 -13.46 -101.47 17.66
C TYR A 406 -12.83 -101.99 16.36
N ASP A 407 -12.78 -103.31 16.16
CA ASP A 407 -12.16 -103.91 14.96
C ASP A 407 -13.12 -103.91 13.75
N GLY A 408 -12.73 -103.24 12.67
CA GLY A 408 -13.36 -103.31 11.35
C GLY A 408 -12.65 -104.27 10.39
N LEU A 409 -13.40 -104.87 9.45
CA LEU A 409 -12.89 -105.74 8.39
C LEU A 409 -13.34 -105.23 7.03
N LEU A 410 -12.40 -104.72 6.23
CA LEU A 410 -12.63 -104.21 4.88
C LEU A 410 -12.23 -105.27 3.83
N SER A 411 -13.18 -105.75 3.03
CA SER A 411 -12.94 -106.68 1.93
C SER A 411 -12.78 -105.92 0.61
N ILE A 412 -11.58 -105.91 0.04
CA ILE A 412 -11.22 -105.17 -1.17
C ILE A 412 -11.09 -106.13 -2.35
N SER A 413 -11.77 -105.86 -3.47
CA SER A 413 -11.53 -106.52 -4.77
C SER A 413 -10.75 -105.59 -5.70
N TYR A 414 -9.64 -106.06 -6.28
CA TYR A 414 -8.79 -105.25 -7.17
C TYR A 414 -8.24 -106.06 -8.34
N VAL A 415 -8.01 -105.40 -9.48
CA VAL A 415 -7.37 -106.02 -10.64
C VAL A 415 -5.85 -105.97 -10.46
N LYS A 416 -5.21 -107.14 -10.46
CA LYS A 416 -3.74 -107.23 -10.45
C LYS A 416 -3.26 -107.62 -11.85
N ILE A 417 -2.39 -106.78 -12.43
CA ILE A 417 -1.76 -107.05 -13.73
C ILE A 417 -0.36 -107.62 -13.47
N VAL A 418 -0.08 -108.80 -14.01
CA VAL A 418 1.25 -109.42 -13.99
C VAL A 418 1.54 -109.97 -15.38
N SER A 419 2.68 -109.56 -15.95
CA SER A 419 3.14 -109.99 -17.29
C SER A 419 2.10 -109.85 -18.41
N GLY A 420 1.28 -108.79 -18.37
CA GLY A 420 0.30 -108.45 -19.41
C GLY A 420 -1.08 -109.13 -19.27
N ALA A 421 -1.27 -110.05 -18.32
CA ALA A 421 -2.58 -110.63 -18.01
C ALA A 421 -3.20 -109.95 -16.78
N SER A 422 -4.51 -109.68 -16.84
CA SER A 422 -5.29 -109.06 -15.77
C SER A 422 -6.18 -110.10 -15.09
N PHE A 423 -6.15 -110.21 -13.76
CA PHE A 423 -7.12 -111.01 -13.01
C PHE A 423 -7.62 -110.30 -11.76
N LEU A 424 -8.83 -110.66 -11.31
CA LEU A 424 -9.47 -110.12 -10.12
C LEU A 424 -8.93 -110.82 -8.87
N ALA A 425 -8.40 -110.05 -7.92
CA ALA A 425 -7.92 -110.54 -6.63
C ALA A 425 -8.77 -109.93 -5.50
N TYR A 426 -8.85 -110.63 -4.37
CA TYR A 426 -9.58 -110.19 -3.18
C TYR A 426 -8.65 -110.19 -1.96
N GLN A 427 -8.72 -109.15 -1.14
CA GLN A 427 -7.93 -109.02 0.09
C GLN A 427 -8.80 -108.42 1.21
N ASN A 428 -8.77 -109.04 2.39
CA ASN A 428 -9.44 -108.52 3.57
C ASN A 428 -8.42 -107.82 4.48
N VAL A 429 -8.62 -106.54 4.77
CA VAL A 429 -7.78 -105.70 5.62
C VAL A 429 -8.53 -105.45 6.93
N ARG A 430 -7.89 -105.75 8.07
CA ARG A 430 -8.40 -105.33 9.38
C ARG A 430 -7.87 -103.94 9.73
N PHE A 431 -8.73 -103.10 10.27
CA PHE A 431 -8.38 -101.76 10.74
C PHE A 431 -9.16 -101.46 12.03
N GLN A 432 -8.60 -100.63 12.91
CA GLN A 432 -9.30 -100.24 14.14
C GLN A 432 -10.05 -98.92 13.95
N ILE A 433 -11.26 -98.87 14.48
CA ILE A 433 -12.14 -97.72 14.53
C ILE A 433 -12.11 -97.20 15.97
N THR A 434 -11.50 -96.04 16.17
CA THR A 434 -11.40 -95.39 17.49
C THR A 434 -12.59 -94.46 17.71
N VAL A 435 -13.35 -94.67 18.78
CA VAL A 435 -14.44 -93.79 19.23
C VAL A 435 -13.94 -92.97 20.41
N GLU A 436 -13.67 -91.68 20.18
CA GLU A 436 -13.09 -90.77 21.18
C GLU A 436 -14.13 -90.02 22.04
N SER A 437 -13.68 -89.37 23.12
CA SER A 437 -14.54 -88.58 24.03
C SER A 437 -14.68 -87.12 23.58
N PHE A 438 -15.90 -86.57 23.64
CA PHE A 438 -16.19 -85.21 23.17
C PHE A 438 -15.40 -84.10 23.91
N HIS A 439 -14.93 -84.37 25.13
CA HIS A 439 -14.16 -83.40 25.93
C HIS A 439 -12.83 -82.99 25.25
N SER A 440 -12.27 -83.84 24.39
CA SER A 440 -11.03 -83.55 23.62
C SER A 440 -11.22 -82.55 22.47
N TYR A 441 -12.46 -82.19 22.16
CA TYR A 441 -12.83 -81.36 21.01
C TYR A 441 -13.47 -80.02 21.39
N VAL A 442 -13.79 -79.80 22.67
CA VAL A 442 -14.38 -78.53 23.13
C VAL A 442 -13.45 -77.34 22.80
N PRO A 443 -13.93 -76.29 22.12
CA PRO A 443 -13.12 -75.12 21.79
C PRO A 443 -12.54 -74.40 23.02
N GLU A 444 -11.37 -73.80 22.85
CA GLU A 444 -10.67 -73.02 23.88
C GLU A 444 -10.80 -71.52 23.61
N LEU A 445 -11.87 -70.93 24.13
CA LEU A 445 -12.03 -69.47 24.13
C LEU A 445 -11.10 -68.84 25.16
N ALA A 446 -10.30 -67.85 24.76
CA ALA A 446 -9.50 -67.03 25.66
C ALA A 446 -9.75 -65.54 25.40
N ILE A 447 -9.64 -64.72 26.44
CA ILE A 447 -9.60 -63.26 26.29
C ILE A 447 -8.19 -62.87 25.82
N SER A 448 -8.09 -62.11 24.72
CA SER A 448 -6.82 -61.62 24.15
C SER A 448 -6.46 -60.22 24.63
N SER A 449 -7.44 -59.33 24.76
CA SER A 449 -7.26 -57.99 25.32
C SER A 449 -8.55 -57.43 25.90
N THR A 450 -8.41 -56.52 26.87
CA THR A 450 -9.53 -55.85 27.53
C THR A 450 -9.14 -54.41 27.83
N TYR A 451 -10.00 -53.46 27.50
CA TYR A 451 -9.76 -52.04 27.78
C TYR A 451 -11.08 -51.26 27.80
N TRP A 452 -11.04 -50.10 28.45
CA TRP A 452 -12.04 -49.06 28.26
C TRP A 452 -11.78 -48.35 26.93
N GLY A 453 -12.83 -47.93 26.22
CA GLY A 453 -12.70 -47.34 24.87
C GLY A 453 -13.18 -48.26 23.76
N SER A 454 -13.47 -47.70 22.58
CA SER A 454 -13.86 -48.43 21.36
C SER A 454 -13.67 -47.51 20.14
N PRO A 455 -13.00 -47.93 19.05
CA PRO A 455 -12.27 -49.20 18.90
C PRO A 455 -10.90 -49.21 19.60
N ASN A 456 -10.42 -48.07 20.09
CA ASN A 456 -9.11 -47.94 20.73
C ASN A 456 -9.24 -47.79 22.25
N PRO A 457 -8.18 -48.14 23.03
CA PRO A 457 -8.12 -47.85 24.45
C PRO A 457 -8.22 -46.34 24.75
N ASN A 458 -9.13 -45.99 25.66
CA ASN A 458 -9.32 -44.66 26.22
C ASN A 458 -9.14 -44.73 27.76
N PRO A 459 -8.61 -43.70 28.41
CA PRO A 459 -8.58 -43.63 29.87
C PRO A 459 -10.01 -43.54 30.42
N ALA A 460 -10.31 -44.36 31.43
CA ALA A 460 -11.55 -44.26 32.19
C ALA A 460 -11.25 -43.60 33.54
N TYR A 461 -12.17 -42.72 33.97
CA TYR A 461 -12.05 -41.96 35.20
C TYR A 461 -13.21 -42.28 36.14
N GLU A 462 -13.09 -41.84 37.39
CA GLU A 462 -14.18 -41.87 38.34
C GLU A 462 -15.39 -41.08 37.80
N SER A 463 -16.61 -41.63 37.95
CA SER A 463 -17.87 -41.07 37.44
C SER A 463 -18.01 -41.00 35.90
N SER A 464 -17.18 -41.68 35.11
CA SER A 464 -17.45 -41.91 33.67
C SER A 464 -18.77 -42.66 33.49
N GLN A 465 -19.66 -42.11 32.66
CA GLN A 465 -20.95 -42.71 32.31
C GLN A 465 -20.92 -43.23 30.87
N TYR A 466 -21.75 -44.23 30.53
CA TYR A 466 -21.77 -44.85 29.19
C TYR A 466 -20.36 -45.23 28.71
N THR A 467 -19.49 -45.68 29.62
CA THR A 467 -18.10 -46.01 29.31
C THR A 467 -18.07 -47.28 28.46
N PRO A 468 -17.53 -47.24 27.22
CA PRO A 468 -17.39 -48.44 26.42
C PRO A 468 -16.34 -49.37 27.05
N LEU A 469 -16.70 -50.63 27.24
CA LEU A 469 -15.83 -51.73 27.62
C LEU A 469 -15.67 -52.63 26.39
N THR A 470 -14.47 -52.66 25.80
CA THR A 470 -14.17 -53.59 24.72
C THR A 470 -13.48 -54.84 25.27
N LEU A 471 -14.08 -55.99 24.97
CA LEU A 471 -13.53 -57.31 25.26
C LEU A 471 -13.19 -58.00 23.95
N SER A 472 -11.91 -58.27 23.73
CA SER A 472 -11.42 -59.05 22.60
C SER A 472 -11.21 -60.50 23.03
N PHE A 473 -11.82 -61.42 22.30
CA PHE A 473 -11.68 -62.86 22.47
C PHE A 473 -10.92 -63.44 21.29
N ILE A 474 -10.14 -64.48 21.54
CA ILE A 474 -9.46 -65.30 20.53
C ILE A 474 -9.80 -66.76 20.78
N ASN A 475 -10.14 -67.49 19.72
CA ASN A 475 -10.29 -68.93 19.79
C ASN A 475 -8.91 -69.60 19.63
N LYS A 476 -8.39 -70.17 20.71
CA LYS A 476 -7.13 -70.95 20.72
C LYS A 476 -7.37 -72.45 20.47
N GLY A 477 -8.63 -72.87 20.47
CA GLY A 477 -9.02 -74.25 20.21
C GLY A 477 -8.84 -74.65 18.75
N ARG A 478 -9.00 -75.96 18.49
CA ARG A 478 -8.90 -76.55 17.15
C ARG A 478 -10.20 -76.48 16.33
N TYR A 479 -11.30 -76.04 16.94
CA TYR A 479 -12.64 -76.07 16.35
C TYR A 479 -13.38 -74.76 16.55
N ASP A 480 -14.39 -74.52 15.72
CA ASP A 480 -15.15 -73.28 15.69
C ASP A 480 -16.01 -73.07 16.94
N ILE A 481 -16.18 -71.81 17.30
CA ILE A 481 -17.12 -71.36 18.33
C ILE A 481 -18.31 -70.72 17.62
N VAL A 482 -19.51 -71.25 17.85
CA VAL A 482 -20.74 -70.86 17.15
C VAL A 482 -21.69 -70.14 18.11
N GLY A 483 -22.33 -69.07 17.65
CA GLY A 483 -23.43 -68.39 18.37
C GLY A 483 -23.06 -67.85 19.76
N GLY A 484 -21.81 -67.40 19.96
CA GLY A 484 -21.35 -66.97 21.29
C GLY A 484 -22.10 -65.75 21.83
N PHE A 485 -22.58 -65.84 23.07
CA PHE A 485 -23.25 -64.77 23.81
C PHE A 485 -22.39 -64.36 25.00
N VAL A 486 -21.95 -63.09 25.02
CA VAL A 486 -21.12 -62.53 26.10
C VAL A 486 -22.02 -61.80 27.08
N ASN A 487 -21.89 -62.09 28.36
CA ASN A 487 -22.61 -61.42 29.46
C ASN A 487 -21.61 -60.98 30.54
N VAL A 488 -21.72 -59.74 31.00
CA VAL A 488 -20.73 -59.12 31.88
C VAL A 488 -21.39 -58.52 33.12
N SER A 489 -20.81 -58.82 34.28
CA SER A 489 -21.27 -58.30 35.56
C SER A 489 -20.11 -57.79 36.43
N SER A 490 -20.36 -56.73 37.20
CA SER A 490 -19.48 -56.26 38.27
C SER A 490 -20.29 -55.47 39.29
N LYS A 491 -19.94 -55.60 40.57
CA LYS A 491 -20.57 -54.83 41.66
C LYS A 491 -20.18 -53.35 41.70
N TYR A 492 -19.21 -52.94 40.87
CA TYR A 492 -18.67 -51.57 40.79
C TYR A 492 -19.13 -50.81 39.54
N LEU A 493 -19.83 -51.50 38.64
CA LEU A 493 -20.33 -50.97 37.38
C LEU A 493 -21.85 -51.01 37.38
N ARG A 494 -22.49 -49.95 36.88
CA ARG A 494 -23.91 -49.96 36.55
C ARG A 494 -24.07 -50.31 35.08
N THR A 495 -24.82 -51.36 34.80
CA THR A 495 -25.05 -51.84 33.43
C THR A 495 -25.90 -50.87 32.63
N VAL A 496 -25.37 -50.38 31.50
CA VAL A 496 -26.14 -49.70 30.44
C VAL A 496 -26.42 -50.67 29.29
N LYS A 497 -25.40 -51.42 28.86
CA LYS A 497 -25.50 -52.56 27.94
C LYS A 497 -24.50 -53.63 28.38
N GLY A 498 -24.99 -54.67 29.07
CA GLY A 498 -24.16 -55.68 29.74
C GLY A 498 -23.90 -56.97 28.95
N SER A 499 -24.58 -57.15 27.83
CA SER A 499 -24.44 -58.34 26.98
C SER A 499 -24.40 -57.99 25.49
N GLU A 500 -23.74 -58.85 24.71
CA GLU A 500 -23.59 -58.72 23.26
C GLU A 500 -23.31 -60.09 22.62
N THR A 501 -23.73 -60.29 21.37
CA THR A 501 -23.36 -61.50 20.61
C THR A 501 -22.00 -61.34 19.93
N LEU A 502 -21.17 -62.38 20.03
CA LEU A 502 -20.04 -62.58 19.13
C LEU A 502 -20.54 -62.84 17.70
N PRO A 503 -19.68 -62.71 16.68
CA PRO A 503 -19.98 -63.18 15.33
C PRO A 503 -20.48 -64.62 15.33
N THR A 504 -21.34 -64.96 14.37
CA THR A 504 -22.03 -66.27 14.30
C THR A 504 -21.10 -67.47 14.34
N ARG A 505 -19.84 -67.30 13.91
CA ARG A 505 -18.76 -68.30 13.92
C ARG A 505 -17.42 -67.62 14.19
N LEU A 506 -16.66 -68.12 15.16
CA LEU A 506 -15.30 -67.67 15.52
C LEU A 506 -14.32 -68.83 15.33
N MET A 507 -13.59 -68.81 14.21
CA MET A 507 -12.68 -69.88 13.79
C MET A 507 -11.41 -69.96 14.66
N PRO A 508 -10.73 -71.13 14.71
CA PRO A 508 -9.38 -71.28 15.27
C PRO A 508 -8.42 -70.17 14.84
N GLY A 509 -7.69 -69.61 15.81
CA GLY A 509 -6.76 -68.49 15.61
C GLY A 509 -7.42 -67.13 15.31
N SER A 510 -8.73 -67.09 15.05
CA SER A 510 -9.46 -65.84 14.81
C SER A 510 -9.84 -65.16 16.11
N SER A 511 -9.95 -63.83 16.04
CA SER A 511 -10.37 -62.99 17.16
C SER A 511 -11.60 -62.16 16.81
N ALA A 512 -12.50 -62.00 17.76
CA ALA A 512 -13.65 -61.10 17.69
C ALA A 512 -13.68 -60.21 18.93
N SER A 513 -14.24 -59.01 18.80
CA SER A 513 -14.39 -58.08 19.91
C SER A 513 -15.85 -57.66 20.07
N VAL A 514 -16.30 -57.51 21.31
CA VAL A 514 -17.61 -56.93 21.65
C VAL A 514 -17.40 -55.65 22.45
N THR A 515 -18.29 -54.67 22.23
CA THR A 515 -18.28 -53.40 22.98
C THR A 515 -19.55 -53.28 23.81
N LEU A 516 -19.37 -53.28 25.12
CA LEU A 516 -20.40 -53.17 26.15
C LEU A 516 -20.36 -51.77 26.77
N TYR A 517 -21.40 -51.36 27.51
CA TYR A 517 -21.48 -50.00 28.06
C TYR A 517 -21.86 -50.01 29.54
N PHE A 518 -21.09 -49.29 30.36
CA PHE A 518 -21.24 -49.24 31.81
C PHE A 518 -20.99 -47.85 32.40
N ASP A 519 -21.72 -47.49 33.46
CA ASP A 519 -21.35 -46.35 34.30
C ASP A 519 -20.41 -46.82 35.42
N ILE A 520 -19.35 -46.05 35.68
CA ILE A 520 -18.34 -46.33 36.70
C ILE A 520 -18.74 -45.68 38.03
N ASN A 521 -19.10 -46.49 39.02
CA ASN A 521 -19.54 -46.04 40.34
C ASN A 521 -18.62 -46.59 41.45
N ALA A 522 -17.30 -46.44 41.27
CA ALA A 522 -16.31 -46.87 42.25
C ALA A 522 -14.99 -46.09 42.14
N SER A 523 -14.47 -45.61 43.26
CA SER A 523 -13.20 -44.89 43.40
C SER A 523 -12.01 -45.86 43.63
N ILE A 524 -11.94 -46.97 42.89
CA ILE A 524 -10.93 -48.03 43.09
C ILE A 524 -9.95 -48.11 41.92
N LYS A 525 -8.67 -48.38 42.21
CA LYS A 525 -7.60 -48.37 41.19
C LYS A 525 -7.79 -49.42 40.08
N PHE A 526 -8.40 -50.56 40.40
CA PHE A 526 -8.74 -51.63 39.45
C PHE A 526 -10.14 -52.18 39.74
N ILE A 527 -10.98 -52.27 38.72
CA ILE A 527 -12.31 -52.88 38.79
C ILE A 527 -12.22 -54.36 38.39
N PRO A 528 -12.57 -55.30 39.29
CA PRO A 528 -12.82 -56.69 38.91
C PRO A 528 -14.16 -56.82 38.18
N ILE A 529 -14.17 -57.55 37.07
CA ILE A 529 -15.33 -57.79 36.21
C ILE A 529 -15.41 -59.29 35.90
N GLU A 530 -16.58 -59.90 36.13
CA GLU A 530 -16.87 -61.28 35.74
C GLU A 530 -17.50 -61.28 34.33
N VAL A 531 -16.88 -62.04 33.42
CA VAL A 531 -17.31 -62.19 32.03
C VAL A 531 -17.72 -63.66 31.84
N SER A 532 -19.00 -63.89 31.59
CA SER A 532 -19.51 -65.19 31.13
C SER A 532 -19.64 -65.17 29.62
N VAL A 533 -19.25 -66.28 28.96
CA VAL A 533 -19.50 -66.49 27.53
C VAL A 533 -20.13 -67.87 27.37
N ASP A 534 -21.35 -67.88 26.88
CA ASP A 534 -22.10 -69.07 26.53
C ASP A 534 -21.97 -69.27 25.01
N TYR A 535 -21.55 -70.44 24.55
CA TYR A 535 -21.40 -70.71 23.13
C TYR A 535 -21.71 -72.16 22.76
N ILE A 536 -21.97 -72.37 21.48
CA ILE A 536 -22.25 -73.66 20.88
C ILE A 536 -21.00 -74.19 20.19
N PHE A 537 -20.80 -75.49 20.29
CA PHE A 537 -19.86 -76.26 19.50
C PHE A 537 -20.66 -77.21 18.60
N ASP A 538 -20.63 -76.93 17.30
CA ASP A 538 -21.33 -77.67 16.24
C ASP A 538 -20.29 -78.40 15.37
N GLU A 539 -19.88 -79.61 15.77
CA GLU A 539 -18.96 -80.45 14.99
C GLU A 539 -19.43 -81.91 14.96
N PHE A 540 -19.04 -82.63 13.90
CA PHE A 540 -19.39 -84.03 13.67
C PHE A 540 -20.91 -84.34 13.74
N GLY A 541 -21.77 -83.36 13.45
CA GLY A 541 -23.23 -83.48 13.54
C GLY A 541 -23.80 -83.40 14.97
N THR A 542 -22.98 -83.07 15.97
CA THR A 542 -23.40 -82.93 17.38
C THR A 542 -23.52 -81.45 17.77
N HIS A 543 -24.48 -81.13 18.65
CA HIS A 543 -24.78 -79.78 19.12
C HIS A 543 -24.53 -79.72 20.64
N ILE A 544 -23.50 -79.00 21.07
CA ILE A 544 -23.08 -78.96 22.49
C ILE A 544 -22.96 -77.52 22.98
N GLU A 545 -23.71 -77.17 24.03
CA GLU A 545 -23.62 -75.88 24.72
C GLU A 545 -22.49 -75.88 25.75
N VAL A 546 -21.72 -74.78 25.80
CA VAL A 546 -20.54 -74.62 26.67
C VAL A 546 -20.51 -73.21 27.26
N THR A 547 -20.52 -73.13 28.60
CA THR A 547 -20.27 -71.89 29.34
C THR A 547 -18.79 -71.77 29.73
N ARG A 548 -18.18 -70.61 29.49
CA ARG A 548 -16.85 -70.22 30.01
C ARG A 548 -16.98 -68.95 30.85
N ARG A 549 -16.18 -68.85 31.91
CA ARG A 549 -16.14 -67.67 32.78
C ARG A 549 -14.71 -67.15 32.94
N PHE A 550 -14.56 -65.84 32.90
CA PHE A 550 -13.30 -65.13 33.08
C PHE A 550 -13.47 -64.04 34.15
N ILE A 551 -12.39 -63.73 34.86
CA ILE A 551 -12.32 -62.58 35.78
C ILE A 551 -11.21 -61.67 35.27
N ILE A 552 -11.55 -60.43 34.95
CA ILE A 552 -10.60 -59.42 34.44
C ILE A 552 -10.53 -58.24 35.40
N ASN A 553 -9.38 -57.56 35.45
CA ASN A 553 -9.16 -56.39 36.30
C ASN A 553 -8.75 -55.19 35.44
N LEU A 554 -9.61 -54.18 35.31
CA LEU A 554 -9.34 -53.00 34.49
C LEU A 554 -9.00 -51.77 35.34
N PRO A 555 -7.96 -50.99 34.99
CA PRO A 555 -7.58 -49.80 35.74
C PRO A 555 -8.63 -48.69 35.62
N ILE A 556 -8.73 -47.86 36.66
CA ILE A 556 -9.28 -46.49 36.57
C ILE A 556 -8.14 -45.51 36.80
N GLU A 557 -8.02 -44.49 35.97
CA GLU A 557 -7.00 -43.46 36.13
C GLU A 557 -7.45 -42.36 37.10
N LYS A 558 -6.50 -41.84 37.89
CA LYS A 558 -6.74 -40.65 38.71
C LYS A 558 -6.42 -39.41 37.87
N TYR A 559 -7.42 -38.56 37.64
CA TYR A 559 -7.19 -37.34 36.87
C TYR A 559 -6.22 -36.38 37.59
N PRO A 560 -5.21 -35.79 36.91
CA PRO A 560 -4.17 -35.00 37.59
C PRO A 560 -4.66 -33.75 38.33
N ALA A 561 -5.78 -33.14 37.88
CA ALA A 561 -6.28 -31.89 38.43
C ALA A 561 -7.23 -32.08 39.64
N SER A 562 -6.83 -32.87 40.63
CA SER A 562 -7.75 -33.44 41.64
C SER A 562 -8.27 -32.50 42.76
N ASN A 563 -8.16 -31.18 42.62
CA ASN A 563 -8.61 -30.21 43.63
C ASN A 563 -9.72 -29.31 43.05
N GLY A 564 -10.98 -29.65 43.34
CA GLY A 564 -12.19 -29.00 42.78
C GLY A 564 -12.54 -29.49 41.38
N LYS A 565 -13.82 -29.43 40.98
CA LYS A 565 -14.23 -29.69 39.59
C LYS A 565 -14.00 -28.46 38.72
N LEU A 566 -14.14 -27.26 39.29
CA LEU A 566 -13.73 -26.00 38.70
C LEU A 566 -12.58 -25.36 39.51
N SER A 567 -12.06 -24.24 39.01
CA SER A 567 -11.26 -23.31 39.81
C SER A 567 -11.34 -21.90 39.25
N ILE A 568 -11.48 -20.90 40.12
CA ILE A 568 -11.28 -19.50 39.75
C ILE A 568 -9.80 -19.30 39.39
N VAL A 569 -9.56 -18.75 38.20
CA VAL A 569 -8.24 -18.38 37.69
C VAL A 569 -7.97 -16.90 37.96
N ASP A 570 -8.97 -16.06 37.73
CA ASP A 570 -8.92 -14.62 37.94
C ASP A 570 -10.32 -14.07 38.22
N SER A 571 -10.40 -12.95 38.93
CA SER A 571 -11.65 -12.22 39.15
C SER A 571 -11.39 -10.74 39.41
N GLY A 572 -12.03 -9.86 38.63
CA GLY A 572 -11.82 -8.42 38.73
C GLY A 572 -12.75 -7.64 37.80
N TRP A 573 -12.65 -6.31 37.81
CA TRP A 573 -13.40 -5.47 36.88
C TRP A 573 -12.86 -5.60 35.45
N GLN A 574 -13.74 -5.48 34.46
CA GLN A 574 -13.39 -5.57 33.04
C GLN A 574 -12.22 -4.62 32.70
N ASN A 575 -11.24 -5.13 31.94
CA ASN A 575 -9.99 -4.45 31.58
C ASN A 575 -9.14 -3.98 32.78
N ASN A 576 -9.39 -4.50 34.00
CA ASN A 576 -8.81 -4.01 35.25
C ASN A 576 -9.09 -2.51 35.50
N TYR A 577 -10.22 -2.00 34.98
CA TYR A 577 -10.66 -0.62 35.20
C TYR A 577 -11.10 -0.39 36.66
N SER A 578 -10.79 0.81 37.15
CA SER A 578 -11.21 1.26 38.49
C SER A 578 -12.73 1.37 38.56
N VAL A 579 -13.32 0.92 39.67
CA VAL A 579 -14.72 1.20 40.03
C VAL A 579 -14.71 1.96 41.34
N PHE A 580 -15.47 3.05 41.39
CA PHE A 580 -15.55 3.95 42.53
C PHE A 580 -16.91 3.81 43.22
N PRO A 581 -17.17 4.47 44.36
CA PRO A 581 -18.53 4.58 44.89
C PRO A 581 -19.48 5.21 43.86
N GLU A 582 -20.77 4.91 43.98
CA GLU A 582 -21.84 5.49 43.14
C GLU A 582 -21.60 5.27 41.62
N THR A 583 -21.00 4.12 41.24
CA THR A 583 -20.81 3.69 39.84
C THR A 583 -22.00 2.87 39.36
N ASP A 584 -22.57 3.22 38.21
CA ASP A 584 -23.64 2.44 37.59
C ASP A 584 -23.14 1.41 36.58
N ASN A 585 -23.73 0.21 36.61
CA ASN A 585 -23.58 -0.85 35.60
C ASN A 585 -22.13 -1.25 35.24
N ALA A 586 -21.21 -1.23 36.21
CA ALA A 586 -19.83 -1.69 36.01
C ALA A 586 -19.77 -3.21 35.75
N THR A 587 -18.91 -3.65 34.83
CA THR A 587 -18.81 -5.07 34.46
C THR A 587 -17.72 -5.77 35.26
N TYR A 588 -18.11 -6.69 36.13
CA TYR A 588 -17.20 -7.58 36.86
C TYR A 588 -17.03 -8.90 36.11
N GLN A 589 -15.79 -9.36 35.94
CA GLN A 589 -15.45 -10.55 35.19
C GLN A 589 -14.84 -11.61 36.09
N VAL A 590 -15.20 -12.88 35.84
CA VAL A 590 -14.66 -14.03 36.57
C VAL A 590 -14.23 -15.08 35.55
N THR A 591 -12.93 -15.40 35.54
CA THR A 591 -12.36 -16.44 34.68
C THR A 591 -12.21 -17.72 35.47
N ILE A 592 -12.79 -18.81 34.94
CA ILE A 592 -12.91 -20.10 35.61
C ILE A 592 -12.35 -21.18 34.70
N ALA A 593 -11.54 -22.10 35.24
CA ALA A 593 -11.04 -23.27 34.52
C ALA A 593 -11.90 -24.51 34.83
N ASN A 594 -12.18 -25.30 33.80
CA ASN A 594 -12.70 -26.66 33.97
C ASN A 594 -11.56 -27.61 34.40
N ARG A 595 -11.62 -28.14 35.62
CA ARG A 595 -10.64 -29.10 36.15
C ARG A 595 -11.12 -30.55 36.11
N THR A 596 -12.33 -30.82 35.61
CA THR A 596 -12.80 -32.20 35.39
C THR A 596 -12.12 -32.83 34.17
N PRO A 597 -12.00 -34.17 34.10
CA PRO A 597 -11.54 -34.87 32.90
C PRO A 597 -12.49 -34.75 31.69
N PHE A 598 -13.69 -34.19 31.88
CA PHE A 598 -14.76 -34.16 30.89
C PHE A 598 -15.05 -32.74 30.41
N SER A 599 -15.81 -32.59 29.33
CA SER A 599 -16.34 -31.28 28.93
C SER A 599 -17.54 -30.89 29.81
N ILE A 600 -17.81 -29.60 29.96
CA ILE A 600 -19.00 -29.09 30.65
C ILE A 600 -19.98 -28.55 29.60
N GLY A 601 -21.22 -29.02 29.62
CA GLY A 601 -22.21 -28.77 28.55
C GLY A 601 -22.96 -27.44 28.67
N GLY A 602 -23.05 -26.89 29.87
CA GLY A 602 -23.64 -25.60 30.17
C GLY A 602 -23.45 -25.24 31.64
N ILE A 603 -23.35 -23.95 31.93
CA ILE A 603 -23.08 -23.42 33.26
C ILE A 603 -24.01 -22.24 33.53
N ASN A 604 -24.76 -22.32 34.62
CA ASN A 604 -25.50 -21.21 35.21
C ASN A 604 -24.74 -20.70 36.44
N LEU A 605 -24.39 -19.42 36.44
CA LEU A 605 -23.61 -18.75 37.47
C LEU A 605 -24.50 -17.75 38.19
N ILE A 606 -24.44 -17.74 39.52
CA ILE A 606 -25.18 -16.81 40.39
C ILE A 606 -24.17 -16.17 41.33
N LEU A 607 -23.86 -14.89 41.12
CA LEU A 607 -23.00 -14.10 42.00
C LEU A 607 -23.85 -13.32 43.01
N LYS A 608 -23.77 -13.71 44.28
CA LYS A 608 -24.33 -12.95 45.41
C LYS A 608 -23.45 -11.75 45.71
N LEU A 609 -24.05 -10.57 45.70
CA LEU A 609 -23.38 -9.28 45.80
C LEU A 609 -23.25 -8.84 47.27
N PRO A 610 -22.15 -8.17 47.65
CA PRO A 610 -22.00 -7.59 48.97
C PRO A 610 -22.96 -6.42 49.18
N LYS A 611 -23.29 -6.15 50.45
CA LYS A 611 -24.21 -5.07 50.84
C LYS A 611 -23.78 -3.72 50.26
N GLY A 612 -24.69 -3.08 49.51
CA GLY A 612 -24.46 -1.79 48.85
C GLY A 612 -24.12 -1.91 47.36
N MET A 613 -23.98 -3.12 46.83
CA MET A 613 -23.90 -3.40 45.39
C MET A 613 -25.18 -4.10 44.94
N THR A 614 -25.66 -3.81 43.72
CA THR A 614 -26.86 -4.44 43.15
C THR A 614 -26.72 -4.67 41.65
N SER A 615 -27.50 -5.59 41.09
CA SER A 615 -27.67 -5.77 39.65
C SER A 615 -29.15 -5.70 39.31
N SER A 616 -29.53 -4.73 38.48
CA SER A 616 -30.94 -4.47 38.13
C SER A 616 -31.88 -4.39 39.36
N GLY A 617 -31.39 -3.86 40.48
CA GLY A 617 -32.13 -3.73 41.74
C GLY A 617 -32.14 -4.96 42.65
N ARG A 618 -31.40 -6.03 42.32
CA ARG A 618 -31.25 -7.25 43.15
C ARG A 618 -29.86 -7.34 43.80
N ASP A 619 -29.77 -8.09 44.89
CA ASP A 619 -28.54 -8.45 45.60
C ASP A 619 -27.83 -9.70 45.02
N GLU A 620 -28.30 -10.20 43.88
CA GLU A 620 -27.65 -11.27 43.09
C GLU A 620 -27.67 -10.95 41.60
N THR A 621 -26.73 -11.53 40.85
CA THR A 621 -26.60 -11.35 39.40
C THR A 621 -26.19 -12.66 38.73
N ASN A 622 -26.81 -12.94 37.58
CA ASN A 622 -26.77 -14.26 36.94
C ASN A 622 -26.12 -14.18 35.56
N ALA A 623 -25.33 -15.20 35.21
CA ALA A 623 -24.75 -15.35 33.87
C ALA A 623 -24.83 -16.81 33.41
N TYR A 624 -25.18 -17.04 32.15
CA TYR A 624 -25.18 -18.38 31.55
C TYR A 624 -24.05 -18.50 30.52
N ILE A 625 -23.31 -19.60 30.57
CA ILE A 625 -22.23 -19.92 29.63
C ILE A 625 -22.60 -21.22 28.92
N GLU A 626 -22.71 -21.15 27.60
CA GLU A 626 -22.93 -22.30 26.72
C GLU A 626 -21.66 -23.17 26.64
N GLY A 627 -21.83 -24.48 26.74
CA GLY A 627 -20.77 -25.46 26.48
C GLY A 627 -20.64 -25.81 24.99
N PRO A 628 -19.72 -26.73 24.62
CA PRO A 628 -18.90 -27.55 25.52
C PRO A 628 -17.58 -26.86 25.95
N ILE A 629 -17.45 -26.57 27.24
CA ILE A 629 -16.18 -26.12 27.84
C ILE A 629 -15.30 -27.34 28.08
N ARG A 630 -14.26 -27.51 27.27
CA ARG A 630 -13.34 -28.66 27.33
C ARG A 630 -12.57 -28.71 28.65
N SER A 631 -12.09 -29.90 29.00
CA SER A 631 -11.18 -30.10 30.14
C SER A 631 -9.94 -29.18 30.04
N LEU A 632 -9.47 -28.68 31.19
CA LEU A 632 -8.38 -27.70 31.36
C LEU A 632 -8.56 -26.37 30.62
N SER A 633 -9.72 -26.12 29.99
CA SER A 633 -10.01 -24.87 29.31
C SER A 633 -10.64 -23.86 30.26
N THR A 634 -10.36 -22.58 30.02
CA THR A 634 -10.94 -21.46 30.76
C THR A 634 -12.10 -20.82 30.00
N PHE A 635 -13.06 -20.30 30.76
CA PHE A 635 -14.12 -19.41 30.26
C PHE A 635 -14.24 -18.19 31.18
N THR A 636 -14.75 -17.08 30.66
CA THR A 636 -14.95 -15.85 31.44
C THR A 636 -16.43 -15.49 31.44
N ALA A 637 -17.00 -15.36 32.63
CA ALA A 637 -18.34 -14.81 32.83
C ALA A 637 -18.26 -13.32 33.15
N SER A 638 -19.27 -12.57 32.72
CA SER A 638 -19.37 -11.12 32.97
C SER A 638 -20.69 -10.82 33.68
N PHE A 639 -20.62 -10.03 34.74
CA PHE A 639 -21.73 -9.64 35.60
C PHE A 639 -21.82 -8.11 35.65
N ILE A 640 -23.01 -7.56 35.48
CA ILE A 640 -23.24 -6.11 35.55
C ILE A 640 -23.60 -5.75 37.00
N ILE A 641 -22.89 -4.80 37.59
CA ILE A 641 -23.01 -4.42 39.01
C ILE A 641 -23.03 -2.90 39.13
N SER A 642 -24.12 -2.33 39.67
CA SER A 642 -24.14 -0.96 40.18
C SER A 642 -23.67 -0.95 41.63
N VAL A 643 -22.70 -0.09 41.94
CA VAL A 643 -22.11 0.14 43.26
C VAL A 643 -22.74 1.40 43.84
N GLY A 644 -23.52 1.26 44.91
CA GLY A 644 -24.09 2.39 45.62
C GLY A 644 -23.08 3.14 46.50
N LYS A 645 -23.60 3.97 47.40
CA LYS A 645 -22.79 4.75 48.35
C LYS A 645 -22.13 3.85 49.40
N THR A 646 -20.93 3.37 49.08
CA THR A 646 -20.12 2.42 49.84
C THR A 646 -18.74 3.02 50.10
N GLN A 647 -18.00 2.52 51.09
CA GLN A 647 -16.63 2.98 51.34
C GLN A 647 -15.65 2.31 50.36
N PRO A 648 -14.60 3.01 49.87
CA PRO A 648 -13.51 2.37 49.15
C PRO A 648 -12.89 1.22 49.96
N GLY A 649 -12.58 0.10 49.32
CA GLY A 649 -12.12 -1.11 50.01
C GLY A 649 -12.36 -2.40 49.23
N LYS A 650 -12.13 -3.54 49.90
CA LYS A 650 -12.36 -4.89 49.35
C LYS A 650 -13.58 -5.52 50.02
N TYR A 651 -14.47 -6.06 49.21
CA TYR A 651 -15.73 -6.69 49.62
C TYR A 651 -15.77 -8.14 49.15
N ASN A 652 -16.38 -9.04 49.93
CA ASN A 652 -16.53 -10.44 49.56
C ASN A 652 -17.89 -10.67 48.90
N GLY A 653 -17.91 -11.27 47.71
CA GLY A 653 -19.11 -11.82 47.06
C GLY A 653 -18.99 -13.34 46.96
N THR A 654 -20.12 -14.05 46.86
CA THR A 654 -20.13 -15.52 46.75
C THR A 654 -20.70 -15.93 45.40
N LEU A 655 -19.88 -16.63 44.60
CA LEU A 655 -20.27 -17.17 43.30
C LEU A 655 -20.72 -18.63 43.46
N ILE A 656 -21.99 -18.89 43.15
CA ILE A 656 -22.55 -20.23 43.02
C ILE A 656 -22.48 -20.64 41.55
N VAL A 657 -21.98 -21.85 41.29
CA VAL A 657 -21.78 -22.39 39.93
C VAL A 657 -22.57 -23.68 39.79
N ASP A 658 -23.65 -23.66 39.02
CA ASP A 658 -24.50 -24.81 38.70
C ASP A 658 -24.22 -25.27 37.25
N PHE A 659 -23.72 -26.49 37.06
CA PHE A 659 -23.20 -26.96 35.77
C PHE A 659 -23.40 -28.44 35.49
N ILE A 660 -23.40 -28.81 34.21
CA ILE A 660 -23.55 -30.21 33.76
C ILE A 660 -22.22 -30.72 33.21
N VAL A 661 -21.61 -31.68 33.92
CA VAL A 661 -20.41 -32.38 33.48
C VAL A 661 -20.81 -33.48 32.50
N LEU A 662 -20.30 -33.41 31.27
CA LEU A 662 -20.57 -34.38 30.20
C LEU A 662 -19.69 -35.63 30.35
N SER A 663 -19.82 -36.36 31.46
CA SER A 663 -19.11 -37.64 31.67
C SER A 663 -19.65 -38.81 30.85
N GLY A 664 -20.74 -38.59 30.10
CA GLY A 664 -21.46 -39.58 29.29
C GLY A 664 -22.98 -39.41 29.44
N GLY A 665 -23.77 -39.98 28.53
CA GLY A 665 -25.24 -39.92 28.59
C GLY A 665 -25.78 -38.48 28.69
N PRO A 666 -26.74 -38.21 29.61
CA PRO A 666 -27.26 -36.85 29.85
C PRO A 666 -26.33 -35.97 30.71
N GLY A 667 -25.21 -36.50 31.21
CA GLY A 667 -24.28 -35.80 32.08
C GLY A 667 -24.71 -35.71 33.55
N VAL A 668 -23.81 -35.18 34.39
CA VAL A 668 -23.98 -35.07 35.85
C VAL A 668 -24.07 -33.61 36.27
N LYS A 669 -25.22 -33.23 36.86
CA LYS A 669 -25.42 -31.92 37.48
C LYS A 669 -24.53 -31.76 38.72
N CYS A 670 -23.81 -30.65 38.80
CA CYS A 670 -22.87 -30.30 39.87
C CYS A 670 -23.13 -28.87 40.34
N ILE A 671 -22.96 -28.61 41.63
CA ILE A 671 -23.04 -27.27 42.22
C ILE A 671 -21.78 -27.06 43.07
N GLU A 672 -21.07 -25.95 42.86
CA GLU A 672 -19.90 -25.52 43.65
C GLU A 672 -20.05 -24.04 44.05
N GLU A 673 -19.43 -23.63 45.16
CA GLU A 673 -19.45 -22.24 45.65
C GLU A 673 -18.02 -21.70 45.81
N TYR A 674 -17.80 -20.42 45.47
CA TYR A 674 -16.50 -19.75 45.50
C TYR A 674 -16.61 -18.34 46.09
N ASP A 675 -15.69 -17.98 46.99
CA ASP A 675 -15.57 -16.60 47.48
C ASP A 675 -14.73 -15.74 46.52
N LEU A 676 -15.27 -14.58 46.14
CA LEU A 676 -14.65 -13.61 45.24
C LEU A 676 -14.42 -12.27 45.95
N THR A 677 -13.37 -11.54 45.56
CA THR A 677 -13.04 -10.22 46.13
C THR A 677 -13.34 -9.09 45.14
N ILE A 678 -14.35 -8.28 45.44
CA ILE A 678 -14.73 -7.10 44.65
C ILE A 678 -14.08 -5.86 45.27
N SER A 679 -13.22 -5.15 44.53
CA SER A 679 -12.49 -3.98 45.01
C SER A 679 -13.06 -2.66 44.51
N ILE A 680 -13.35 -1.72 45.42
CA ILE A 680 -13.78 -0.35 45.12
C ILE A 680 -12.63 0.61 45.40
N CYS A 681 -12.25 1.39 44.40
CA CYS A 681 -11.22 2.44 44.46
C CYS A 681 -11.78 3.72 45.10
N ASP A 682 -10.88 4.56 45.62
CA ASP A 682 -11.22 5.89 46.14
C ASP A 682 -11.17 6.94 45.01
N ASP A 683 -12.20 7.78 44.91
CA ASP A 683 -12.27 8.89 43.95
C ASP A 683 -11.92 10.26 44.56
N CYS A 684 -11.64 10.35 45.87
CA CYS A 684 -11.28 11.62 46.55
C CYS A 684 -10.04 12.33 45.94
N GLN A 685 -9.17 11.59 45.24
CA GLN A 685 -8.00 12.12 44.54
C GLN A 685 -7.99 11.78 43.03
N ALA A 686 -9.17 11.51 42.44
CA ALA A 686 -9.31 11.14 41.02
C ALA A 686 -8.62 12.12 40.06
N VAL A 687 -8.59 13.41 40.44
CA VAL A 687 -7.86 14.48 39.77
C VAL A 687 -7.02 15.31 40.73
N GLU A 688 -5.98 15.94 40.21
CA GLU A 688 -5.02 16.78 40.94
C GLU A 688 -4.81 18.10 40.20
N PHE A 689 -4.90 19.23 40.90
CA PHE A 689 -4.50 20.52 40.34
C PHE A 689 -2.97 20.58 40.20
N ILE A 690 -2.47 20.97 39.02
CA ILE A 690 -1.04 21.06 38.73
C ILE A 690 -0.54 22.50 38.77
N ASP A 691 -1.13 23.38 37.97
CA ASP A 691 -0.71 24.79 37.87
C ASP A 691 -1.80 25.69 37.27
N SER A 692 -1.68 26.99 37.56
CA SER A 692 -2.55 28.09 37.14
C SER A 692 -1.67 29.27 36.71
N ARG A 693 -1.67 29.61 35.41
CA ARG A 693 -0.76 30.64 34.88
C ARG A 693 -1.43 31.50 33.82
N TRP A 694 -1.06 32.77 33.76
CA TRP A 694 -1.52 33.69 32.72
C TRP A 694 -0.81 33.43 31.40
N TYR A 695 -1.55 33.51 30.32
CA TYR A 695 -1.03 33.33 28.97
C TYR A 695 -0.21 34.55 28.50
N GLU A 696 -0.63 35.76 28.87
CA GLU A 696 -0.04 37.03 28.42
C GLU A 696 1.12 37.52 29.29
N GLY A 697 1.58 36.73 30.25
CA GLY A 697 2.58 37.11 31.26
C GLY A 697 1.97 37.77 32.49
N ALA A 698 2.57 38.83 33.01
CA ALA A 698 2.08 39.47 34.23
C ALA A 698 0.75 40.24 33.99
N VAL A 699 -0.31 39.83 34.70
CA VAL A 699 -1.66 40.41 34.66
C VAL A 699 -1.95 41.17 35.95
N GLY A 700 -2.64 42.31 35.83
CA GLY A 700 -2.92 43.23 36.94
C GLY A 700 -4.37 43.76 36.95
N PRO A 701 -4.68 44.66 37.91
CA PRO A 701 -5.98 45.33 37.98
C PRO A 701 -6.35 46.03 36.66
N ASN A 702 -7.65 46.09 36.36
CA ASN A 702 -8.21 46.72 35.16
C ASN A 702 -7.74 46.11 33.83
N THR A 703 -7.52 44.79 33.82
CA THR A 703 -7.22 44.03 32.60
C THR A 703 -8.49 43.39 32.04
N TYR A 704 -8.78 43.62 30.76
CA TYR A 704 -9.89 43.01 30.03
C TYR A 704 -9.39 41.83 29.19
N GLY A 705 -10.16 40.74 29.15
CA GLY A 705 -9.95 39.60 28.25
C GLY A 705 -8.65 38.81 28.46
N ALA A 706 -8.14 38.72 29.69
CA ALA A 706 -6.94 37.93 30.00
C ALA A 706 -7.26 36.43 30.05
N HIS A 707 -6.35 35.59 29.58
CA HIS A 707 -6.52 34.14 29.52
C HIS A 707 -5.73 33.43 30.63
N LEU A 708 -6.45 32.89 31.62
CA LEU A 708 -5.88 32.03 32.67
C LEU A 708 -5.85 30.57 32.19
N LEU A 709 -4.64 30.03 32.02
CA LEU A 709 -4.42 28.61 31.76
C LEU A 709 -4.48 27.83 33.07
N VAL A 710 -5.39 26.85 33.14
CA VAL A 710 -5.55 25.95 34.30
C VAL A 710 -5.20 24.53 33.88
N SER A 711 -4.26 23.90 34.58
CA SER A 711 -3.80 22.54 34.31
C SER A 711 -4.22 21.60 35.43
N ILE A 712 -4.99 20.56 35.10
CA ILE A 712 -5.46 19.53 36.04
C ILE A 712 -5.03 18.17 35.51
N ARG A 713 -4.49 17.29 36.35
CA ARG A 713 -4.08 15.93 35.98
C ARG A 713 -5.13 14.91 36.36
N ASN A 714 -5.40 13.96 35.47
CA ASN A 714 -6.15 12.75 35.77
C ASN A 714 -5.21 11.72 36.45
N ASN A 715 -5.47 11.36 37.71
CA ASN A 715 -4.58 10.47 38.47
C ASN A 715 -5.06 9.01 38.52
N TYR A 716 -6.38 8.76 38.50
CA TYR A 716 -6.93 7.41 38.72
C TYR A 716 -8.09 6.99 37.80
N VAL A 717 -8.62 7.88 36.96
CA VAL A 717 -9.75 7.53 36.08
C VAL A 717 -9.20 6.98 34.76
N ASP A 718 -9.58 5.76 34.40
CA ASP A 718 -8.98 5.07 33.26
C ASP A 718 -9.42 5.67 31.91
N ASN A 719 -10.67 6.18 31.81
CA ASN A 719 -11.14 6.95 30.66
C ASN A 719 -12.12 8.07 31.10
N MET A 720 -11.75 9.33 30.91
CA MET A 720 -12.63 10.49 31.11
C MET A 720 -13.13 11.02 29.76
N ARG A 721 -14.44 11.26 29.65
CA ARG A 721 -15.08 11.86 28.47
C ARG A 721 -16.04 12.99 28.86
N GLY A 722 -16.32 13.89 27.93
CA GLY A 722 -17.26 15.00 28.16
C GLY A 722 -16.86 15.87 29.36
N VAL A 723 -15.56 16.12 29.50
CA VAL A 723 -15.01 16.82 30.67
C VAL A 723 -15.37 18.31 30.62
N VAL A 724 -15.90 18.83 31.72
CA VAL A 724 -16.26 20.24 31.87
C VAL A 724 -15.82 20.76 33.23
N LEU A 725 -15.08 21.86 33.23
CA LEU A 725 -14.71 22.60 34.42
C LEU A 725 -15.74 23.72 34.67
N GLU A 726 -16.35 23.72 35.85
CA GLU A 726 -17.26 24.76 36.33
C GLU A 726 -16.59 25.49 37.50
N LEU A 727 -16.38 26.81 37.42
CA LEU A 727 -15.69 27.62 38.43
C LEU A 727 -16.55 28.81 38.87
N ASN A 728 -16.58 29.08 40.17
CA ASN A 728 -17.02 30.37 40.70
C ASN A 728 -15.79 31.27 40.84
N LEU A 729 -15.81 32.39 40.15
CA LEU A 729 -14.71 33.37 40.18
C LEU A 729 -14.77 34.22 41.46
N PRO A 730 -13.62 34.58 42.04
CA PRO A 730 -13.58 35.47 43.20
C PRO A 730 -14.02 36.89 42.81
N ASN A 731 -14.55 37.65 43.79
CA ASN A 731 -14.94 39.05 43.59
C ASN A 731 -13.81 39.87 42.93
N GLY A 732 -14.14 40.63 41.89
CA GLY A 732 -13.18 41.38 41.08
C GLY A 732 -12.67 40.62 39.84
N ILE A 733 -12.94 39.32 39.72
CA ILE A 733 -12.69 38.54 38.50
C ILE A 733 -14.02 38.08 37.90
N PHE A 734 -14.23 38.38 36.62
CA PHE A 734 -15.48 38.11 35.89
C PHE A 734 -15.20 37.38 34.58
N ASN A 735 -16.11 36.54 34.12
CA ASN A 735 -16.01 35.87 32.82
C ASN A 735 -16.05 36.91 31.69
N SER A 736 -15.10 36.85 30.75
CA SER A 736 -14.97 37.87 29.70
C SER A 736 -16.15 37.93 28.71
N HIS A 737 -16.96 36.87 28.64
CA HIS A 737 -18.06 36.74 27.67
C HIS A 737 -19.37 37.40 28.14
N ASP A 738 -19.67 37.31 29.43
CA ASP A 738 -20.97 37.73 30.00
C ASP A 738 -20.83 38.58 31.28
N ASN A 739 -19.61 38.88 31.73
CA ASN A 739 -19.29 39.54 33.00
C ASN A 739 -19.91 38.87 34.24
N SER A 740 -20.25 37.58 34.19
CA SER A 740 -20.68 36.81 35.36
C SER A 740 -19.50 36.40 36.25
N SER A 741 -19.77 36.09 37.52
CA SER A 741 -18.79 35.49 38.43
C SER A 741 -18.67 33.96 38.25
N TYR A 742 -19.00 33.43 37.07
CA TYR A 742 -19.07 32.00 36.81
C TYR A 742 -18.50 31.64 35.43
N VAL A 743 -17.75 30.54 35.36
CA VAL A 743 -17.23 30.01 34.10
C VAL A 743 -17.59 28.53 33.98
N LYS A 744 -17.98 28.12 32.77
CA LYS A 744 -18.17 26.73 32.39
C LYS A 744 -17.43 26.47 31.09
N ILE A 745 -16.44 25.57 31.09
CA ILE A 745 -15.51 25.42 29.97
C ILE A 745 -15.00 23.98 29.80
N ALA A 746 -14.78 23.58 28.55
CA ALA A 746 -14.18 22.30 28.17
C ALA A 746 -12.65 22.41 28.04
N PRO A 747 -11.88 21.32 28.16
CA PRO A 747 -10.43 21.37 27.96
C PRO A 747 -10.05 21.54 26.47
N VAL A 748 -8.94 22.22 26.20
CA VAL A 748 -8.38 22.35 24.85
C VAL A 748 -7.67 21.07 24.40
N SER A 749 -7.59 20.85 23.09
CA SER A 749 -6.96 19.65 22.52
C SER A 749 -5.46 19.56 22.80
N GLY A 750 -4.93 18.33 22.84
CA GLY A 750 -3.52 18.09 23.16
C GLY A 750 -2.52 18.75 22.19
N GLU A 751 -2.88 18.90 20.92
CA GLU A 751 -2.06 19.60 19.91
C GLU A 751 -2.00 21.11 20.22
N VAL A 752 -3.13 21.74 20.54
CA VAL A 752 -3.21 23.14 20.94
C VAL A 752 -2.50 23.38 22.28
N ALA A 753 -2.63 22.47 23.24
CA ALA A 753 -1.90 22.53 24.51
C ALA A 753 -0.38 22.43 24.30
N GLY A 754 0.08 21.64 23.33
CA GLY A 754 1.50 21.56 22.94
C GLY A 754 2.03 22.85 22.29
N LEU A 755 1.22 23.51 21.44
CA LEU A 755 1.56 24.82 20.87
C LEU A 755 1.65 25.90 21.95
N ILE A 756 0.70 25.95 22.90
CA ILE A 756 0.70 26.89 24.04
C ILE A 756 1.89 26.67 25.01
N GLN A 757 2.55 25.51 24.98
CA GLN A 757 3.76 25.25 25.77
C GLN A 757 5.05 25.72 25.09
N GLN A 758 5.07 25.91 23.77
CA GLN A 758 6.23 26.47 23.07
C GLN A 758 6.14 27.99 23.11
N MET A 759 7.16 28.66 23.67
CA MET A 759 7.20 30.12 23.86
C MET A 759 7.46 30.90 22.55
N GLN A 760 6.68 30.63 21.51
CA GLN A 760 6.53 31.53 20.38
C GLN A 760 5.25 32.33 20.60
N ILE A 761 5.28 33.65 20.37
CA ILE A 761 4.09 34.49 20.39
C ILE A 761 3.29 34.12 19.15
N PRO A 762 2.15 33.41 19.26
CA PRO A 762 1.40 33.02 18.08
C PRO A 762 0.63 34.22 17.54
N THR A 763 0.28 34.15 16.26
CA THR A 763 -0.50 35.21 15.62
C THR A 763 -1.95 35.22 16.15
N LEU A 764 -2.64 36.33 15.92
CA LEU A 764 -4.07 36.42 16.24
C LEU A 764 -4.89 35.36 15.47
N GLU A 765 -4.45 34.97 14.28
CA GLU A 765 -5.07 33.91 13.47
C GLU A 765 -4.91 32.52 14.10
N GLU A 766 -3.75 32.21 14.67
CA GLU A 766 -3.51 30.97 15.40
C GLU A 766 -4.37 30.88 16.67
N LEU A 767 -4.53 31.97 17.41
CA LEU A 767 -5.46 32.06 18.55
C LEU A 767 -6.94 31.86 18.14
N LEU A 768 -7.35 32.36 16.98
CA LEU A 768 -8.71 32.17 16.46
C LEU A 768 -8.98 30.72 16.02
N SER A 769 -7.95 29.99 15.59
CA SER A 769 -8.07 28.57 15.19
C SER A 769 -8.44 27.63 16.36
N ILE A 770 -8.08 28.01 17.60
CA ILE A 770 -8.37 27.25 18.83
C ILE A 770 -9.88 27.06 19.03
N TYR A 771 -10.71 27.99 18.53
CA TYR A 771 -12.16 27.99 18.72
C TYR A 771 -12.94 27.16 17.68
N GLN A 772 -12.29 26.47 16.73
CA GLN A 772 -12.98 25.86 15.57
C GLN A 772 -13.07 24.32 15.51
N VAL A 773 -12.55 23.56 16.50
CA VAL A 773 -12.61 22.09 16.46
C VAL A 773 -13.00 21.44 17.80
N GLU A 774 -14.31 21.33 18.06
CA GLU A 774 -14.86 20.46 19.11
C GLU A 774 -14.89 18.99 18.65
N ALA A 775 -13.74 18.32 18.64
CA ALA A 775 -13.71 16.86 18.59
C ALA A 775 -14.02 16.27 19.99
N PRO A 776 -14.78 15.17 20.12
CA PRO A 776 -15.03 14.53 21.41
C PRO A 776 -13.74 13.95 21.99
N GLN A 777 -13.17 14.61 23.01
CA GLN A 777 -11.90 14.22 23.61
C GLN A 777 -12.07 13.15 24.69
N THR A 778 -11.10 12.24 24.77
CA THR A 778 -11.02 11.19 25.79
C THR A 778 -9.67 11.27 26.51
N PHE A 779 -9.68 11.45 27.83
CA PHE A 779 -8.45 11.57 28.63
C PHE A 779 -8.21 10.28 29.42
N SER A 780 -7.06 9.68 29.19
CA SER A 780 -6.58 8.50 29.92
C SER A 780 -5.88 8.88 31.22
N ARG A 781 -5.66 7.89 32.09
CA ARG A 781 -4.92 8.04 33.34
C ARG A 781 -3.52 8.64 33.08
N GLY A 782 -3.17 9.65 33.86
CA GLY A 782 -1.91 10.38 33.79
C GLY A 782 -1.90 11.58 32.84
N ASN A 783 -2.93 11.75 31.99
CA ASN A 783 -3.02 12.92 31.10
C ASN A 783 -3.27 14.22 31.88
N ILE A 784 -2.77 15.34 31.33
CA ILE A 784 -3.02 16.70 31.83
C ILE A 784 -4.10 17.32 30.94
N LEU A 785 -5.16 17.80 31.58
CA LEU A 785 -6.26 18.55 31.00
C LEU A 785 -5.97 20.04 31.16
N THR A 786 -5.92 20.77 30.05
CA THR A 786 -5.65 22.22 30.03
C THR A 786 -6.93 22.97 29.70
N PHE A 787 -7.28 23.98 30.50
CA PHE A 787 -8.45 24.85 30.30
C PHE A 787 -7.98 26.30 30.10
N VAL A 788 -8.67 27.06 29.24
CA VAL A 788 -8.31 28.46 28.90
C VAL A 788 -9.42 29.39 29.38
N VAL A 789 -9.35 29.83 30.63
CA VAL A 789 -10.39 30.61 31.31
C VAL A 789 -10.21 32.10 30.97
N SER A 790 -11.03 32.62 30.06
CA SER A 790 -11.01 34.04 29.65
C SER A 790 -11.76 34.93 30.65
N VAL A 791 -11.07 35.91 31.24
CA VAL A 791 -11.60 36.76 32.32
C VAL A 791 -11.27 38.24 32.19
N ASN A 792 -12.13 39.07 32.77
CA ASN A 792 -11.93 40.47 33.05
C ASN A 792 -11.59 40.65 34.55
N ILE A 793 -10.69 41.58 34.88
CA ILE A 793 -10.24 41.86 36.25
C ILE A 793 -10.48 43.34 36.55
N PHE A 794 -11.33 43.63 37.54
CA PHE A 794 -11.72 44.98 37.96
C PHE A 794 -11.46 45.16 39.46
N ASP A 795 -10.94 46.33 39.84
CA ASP A 795 -10.81 46.79 41.23
C ASP A 795 -10.21 45.75 42.20
N LEU A 796 -9.20 45.02 41.74
CA LEU A 796 -8.59 43.89 42.43
C LEU A 796 -7.09 44.11 42.66
N ASP A 797 -6.64 44.02 43.92
CA ASP A 797 -5.24 44.20 44.29
C ASP A 797 -4.33 43.05 43.81
N VAL A 798 -3.02 43.33 43.75
CA VAL A 798 -1.97 42.34 43.50
C VAL A 798 -1.94 41.33 44.65
N GLY A 799 -2.12 40.04 44.37
CA GLY A 799 -2.32 39.03 45.40
C GLY A 799 -2.64 37.64 44.87
N ARG A 800 -2.98 36.72 45.77
CA ARG A 800 -3.47 35.36 45.45
C ARG A 800 -4.93 35.23 45.85
N TYR A 801 -5.74 34.79 44.91
CA TYR A 801 -7.17 34.52 45.07
C TYR A 801 -7.43 33.05 44.74
N ASN A 802 -8.59 32.52 45.12
CA ASN A 802 -9.00 31.15 44.79
C ASN A 802 -10.34 31.19 44.05
N ALA A 803 -10.48 30.37 43.01
CA ALA A 803 -11.75 30.07 42.37
C ALA A 803 -12.16 28.65 42.74
N ASP A 804 -13.26 28.52 43.49
CA ASP A 804 -13.81 27.24 43.92
C ASP A 804 -14.87 26.74 42.94
N GLY A 805 -14.81 25.46 42.60
CA GLY A 805 -15.69 24.87 41.60
C GLY A 805 -15.64 23.35 41.57
N ARG A 806 -15.98 22.78 40.41
CA ARG A 806 -16.00 21.34 40.17
C ARG A 806 -15.61 20.97 38.75
N LEU A 807 -14.90 19.86 38.63
CA LEU A 807 -14.65 19.18 37.37
C LEU A 807 -15.68 18.06 37.20
N SER A 808 -16.56 18.18 36.21
CA SER A 808 -17.52 17.14 35.81
C SER A 808 -16.98 16.32 34.65
N TYR A 809 -17.21 15.01 34.64
CA TYR A 809 -16.84 14.11 33.54
C TYR A 809 -17.73 12.85 33.51
N ILE A 810 -17.65 12.10 32.43
CA ILE A 810 -18.20 10.74 32.30
C ILE A 810 -17.02 9.77 32.38
N ASP A 811 -17.11 8.77 33.25
CA ASP A 811 -16.07 7.75 33.42
C ASP A 811 -16.16 6.59 32.41
N GLN A 812 -15.22 5.64 32.50
CA GLN A 812 -15.17 4.45 31.63
C GLN A 812 -16.41 3.55 31.69
N TRP A 813 -17.27 3.67 32.71
CA TRP A 813 -18.51 2.92 32.87
C TRP A 813 -19.74 3.70 32.39
N GLY A 814 -19.57 4.95 31.93
CA GLY A 814 -20.67 5.83 31.55
C GLY A 814 -21.30 6.57 32.73
N THR A 815 -20.74 6.47 33.93
CA THR A 815 -21.25 7.18 35.11
C THR A 815 -20.80 8.65 35.07
N ARG A 816 -21.74 9.58 35.30
CA ARG A 816 -21.42 11.00 35.42
C ARG A 816 -20.87 11.30 36.82
N ARG A 817 -19.65 11.83 36.90
CA ARG A 817 -18.98 12.24 38.14
C ARG A 817 -18.76 13.74 38.20
N ALA A 818 -18.55 14.24 39.42
CA ALA A 818 -18.09 15.60 39.67
C ALA A 818 -17.13 15.59 40.88
N VAL A 819 -15.95 16.19 40.72
CA VAL A 819 -14.94 16.34 41.79
C VAL A 819 -14.76 17.83 42.07
N ASN A 820 -14.78 18.24 43.34
CA ASN A 820 -14.55 19.64 43.71
C ASN A 820 -13.08 20.01 43.45
N VAL A 821 -12.85 21.21 42.91
CA VAL A 821 -11.51 21.74 42.62
C VAL A 821 -11.41 23.20 43.07
N THR A 822 -10.28 23.54 43.69
CA THR A 822 -9.93 24.92 44.07
C THR A 822 -8.75 25.33 43.22
N ILE A 823 -8.94 26.35 42.38
CA ILE A 823 -7.92 26.85 41.46
C ILE A 823 -7.35 28.15 42.04
N PRO A 824 -6.08 28.21 42.45
CA PRO A 824 -5.44 29.47 42.79
C PRO A 824 -5.34 30.37 41.55
N ILE A 825 -5.44 31.68 41.74
CA ILE A 825 -5.31 32.71 40.71
C ILE A 825 -4.40 33.78 41.28
N THR A 826 -3.20 33.91 40.72
CA THR A 826 -2.20 34.89 41.18
C THR A 826 -2.21 36.12 40.29
N ILE A 827 -2.56 37.28 40.84
CA ILE A 827 -2.45 38.58 40.18
C ILE A 827 -1.09 39.17 40.57
N LEU A 828 -0.20 39.37 39.60
CA LEU A 828 1.17 39.88 39.81
C LEU A 828 1.31 41.38 39.54
N GLY A 829 0.26 42.02 39.01
CA GLY A 829 0.33 43.37 38.48
C GLY A 829 0.84 43.38 37.04
N ARG A 830 0.74 44.53 36.37
CA ARG A 830 1.14 44.72 34.97
C ARG A 830 1.74 46.11 34.75
N THR A 831 2.75 46.22 33.88
CA THR A 831 3.11 47.49 33.23
C THR A 831 2.08 47.79 32.15
N SER A 832 1.31 48.85 32.33
CA SER A 832 0.25 49.25 31.40
C SER A 832 0.85 49.90 30.16
N TYR A 833 1.74 50.88 30.36
CA TYR A 833 2.53 51.55 29.32
C TYR A 833 3.79 52.19 29.94
N VAL A 834 4.70 52.66 29.09
CA VAL A 834 5.95 53.31 29.49
C VAL A 834 5.97 54.72 28.92
N GLU A 835 6.11 55.73 29.78
CA GLU A 835 6.28 57.12 29.35
C GLU A 835 7.76 57.44 29.18
N LEU A 836 8.08 58.22 28.16
CA LEU A 836 9.44 58.68 27.85
C LEU A 836 9.43 60.19 27.70
N TYR A 837 10.37 60.86 28.36
CA TYR A 837 10.57 62.31 28.25
C TYR A 837 12.04 62.62 28.04
N MET A 838 12.34 63.65 27.26
CA MET A 838 13.68 64.16 27.03
C MET A 838 13.62 65.68 26.84
N ASN A 839 14.74 66.37 27.02
CA ASN A 839 14.79 67.83 26.93
C ASN A 839 14.32 68.30 25.55
N GLY A 840 13.29 69.16 25.50
CA GLY A 840 12.56 69.48 24.28
C GLY A 840 13.37 70.25 23.22
N SER A 841 14.34 71.06 23.64
CA SER A 841 15.32 71.69 22.76
C SER A 841 16.74 71.61 23.30
N LEU A 842 17.72 71.69 22.40
CA LEU A 842 19.15 71.70 22.70
C LEU A 842 19.85 72.80 21.90
N ASN A 843 20.61 73.63 22.62
CA ASN A 843 21.49 74.65 22.04
C ASN A 843 22.90 74.07 21.92
N VAL A 844 23.31 73.71 20.70
CA VAL A 844 24.57 72.98 20.46
C VAL A 844 25.71 73.96 20.16
N ARG A 845 26.47 74.34 21.20
CA ARG A 845 27.64 75.23 21.07
C ARG A 845 28.99 74.51 21.07
N LYS A 846 28.98 73.18 21.20
CA LYS A 846 30.16 72.29 21.28
C LYS A 846 29.80 70.93 20.68
N ARG A 847 30.82 70.15 20.31
CA ARG A 847 30.68 68.81 19.70
C ARG A 847 29.84 67.82 20.54
N PHE A 848 29.82 67.96 21.87
CA PHE A 848 28.98 67.16 22.76
C PHE A 848 28.07 68.06 23.60
N THR A 849 26.80 67.66 23.72
CA THR A 849 25.79 68.30 24.59
C THR A 849 25.18 67.24 25.50
N ASN A 850 25.01 67.56 26.78
CA ASN A 850 24.37 66.66 27.75
C ASN A 850 22.84 66.73 27.63
N ALA A 851 22.19 65.58 27.67
CA ALA A 851 20.75 65.44 27.74
C ALA A 851 20.36 64.32 28.73
N SER A 852 19.07 64.25 29.06
CA SER A 852 18.52 63.36 30.07
C SER A 852 17.25 62.69 29.54
N LEU A 853 17.27 61.36 29.41
CA LEU A 853 16.09 60.56 29.11
C LEU A 853 15.43 60.15 30.43
N THR A 854 14.23 60.65 30.70
CA THR A 854 13.37 60.18 31.78
C THR A 854 12.46 59.07 31.27
N ILE A 855 12.32 58.01 32.06
CA ILE A 855 11.47 56.86 31.83
C ILE A 855 10.53 56.69 33.03
N VAL A 856 9.24 56.48 32.80
CA VAL A 856 8.25 56.17 33.85
C VAL A 856 7.52 54.87 33.53
N ASN A 857 7.54 53.93 34.47
CA ASN A 857 6.78 52.68 34.39
C ASN A 857 5.35 52.92 34.88
N VAL A 858 4.38 53.17 33.99
CA VAL A 858 2.99 53.37 34.40
C VAL A 858 2.29 52.02 34.50
N GLY A 859 1.94 51.62 35.73
CA GLY A 859 1.36 50.31 36.00
C GLY A 859 1.38 49.91 37.47
N SER A 860 1.02 48.64 37.71
CA SER A 860 0.94 48.00 39.03
C SER A 860 2.09 47.03 39.32
N SER A 861 2.93 46.72 38.33
CA SER A 861 4.11 45.85 38.47
C SER A 861 5.42 46.63 38.26
N PRO A 862 6.52 46.26 38.94
CA PRO A 862 7.86 46.67 38.53
C PRO A 862 8.25 46.11 37.14
N MET A 863 9.24 46.73 36.53
CA MET A 863 9.93 46.25 35.31
C MET A 863 11.36 45.84 35.68
N TYR A 864 11.72 44.60 35.45
CA TYR A 864 13.04 44.05 35.81
C TYR A 864 13.95 43.91 34.59
N ASP A 865 15.27 43.92 34.79
CA ASP A 865 16.29 43.74 33.74
C ASP A 865 16.04 44.62 32.50
N VAL A 866 15.88 45.93 32.72
CA VAL A 866 15.48 46.89 31.68
C VAL A 866 16.70 47.32 30.86
N TYR A 867 16.81 46.79 29.65
CA TYR A 867 17.77 47.24 28.63
C TYR A 867 17.11 48.31 27.76
N ILE A 868 17.81 49.42 27.54
CA ILE A 868 17.34 50.59 26.79
C ILE A 868 18.37 50.88 25.71
N VAL A 869 17.96 50.74 24.47
CA VAL A 869 18.74 51.05 23.27
C VAL A 869 18.26 52.39 22.74
N ILE A 870 19.19 53.30 22.52
CA ILE A 870 18.97 54.66 22.04
C ILE A 870 19.71 54.77 20.71
N SER A 871 18.99 54.93 19.61
CA SER A 871 19.58 55.07 18.28
C SER A 871 18.98 56.26 17.52
N PRO A 872 19.71 56.85 16.57
CA PRO A 872 19.11 57.72 15.57
C PRO A 872 18.00 56.98 14.81
N TYR A 873 16.98 57.71 14.35
CA TYR A 873 15.89 57.14 13.54
C TYR A 873 16.28 56.92 12.06
N ARG A 874 17.39 57.51 11.59
CA ARG A 874 17.93 57.38 10.22
C ARG A 874 19.46 57.32 10.24
N GLU A 875 20.04 56.79 9.16
CA GLU A 875 21.47 56.52 9.02
C GLU A 875 22.35 57.79 9.03
N ALA A 876 21.88 58.89 8.44
CA ALA A 876 22.51 60.21 8.53
C ALA A 876 22.01 60.94 9.79
N ALA A 877 22.69 60.74 10.91
CA ALA A 877 22.30 61.29 12.22
C ALA A 877 22.97 62.65 12.50
N ILE A 878 22.15 63.69 12.77
CA ILE A 878 22.59 65.00 13.26
C ILE A 878 23.04 64.92 14.73
N LEU A 879 22.41 64.05 15.52
CA LEU A 879 22.76 63.76 16.92
C LEU A 879 23.00 62.25 17.10
N ILE A 880 24.15 61.90 17.67
CA ILE A 880 24.54 60.50 17.96
C ILE A 880 24.56 60.31 19.49
N PRO A 881 23.75 59.40 20.06
CA PRO A 881 23.70 59.14 21.50
C PRO A 881 24.89 58.31 21.99
N SER A 882 25.45 58.71 23.13
CA SER A 882 26.50 58.01 23.85
C SER A 882 26.26 58.03 25.37
N PRO A 883 26.14 56.88 26.05
CA PRO A 883 26.09 55.53 25.48
C PRO A 883 24.80 55.28 24.69
N SER A 884 24.86 54.39 23.69
CA SER A 884 23.70 53.96 22.90
C SER A 884 22.91 52.80 23.53
N ILE A 885 23.45 52.16 24.58
CA ILE A 885 22.77 51.10 25.34
C ILE A 885 22.95 51.36 26.83
N VAL A 886 21.86 51.30 27.60
CA VAL A 886 21.83 51.47 29.05
C VAL A 886 21.07 50.30 29.69
N TYR A 887 21.55 49.81 30.84
CA TYR A 887 20.87 48.79 31.64
C TYR A 887 20.41 49.37 32.98
N VAL A 888 19.20 49.00 33.41
CA VAL A 888 18.62 49.33 34.72
C VAL A 888 18.04 48.06 35.33
N GLU A 889 18.49 47.70 36.52
CA GLU A 889 18.09 46.46 37.21
C GLU A 889 16.57 46.38 37.45
N ASN A 890 15.96 47.47 37.90
CA ASN A 890 14.53 47.54 38.19
C ASN A 890 13.99 48.98 38.05
N ILE A 891 12.79 49.13 37.50
CA ILE A 891 11.96 50.34 37.58
C ILE A 891 10.64 49.97 38.29
N ALA A 892 10.47 50.44 39.53
CA ALA A 892 9.28 50.22 40.36
C ALA A 892 7.97 50.68 39.67
N PRO A 893 6.78 50.18 40.07
CA PRO A 893 5.50 50.65 39.54
C PRO A 893 5.31 52.14 39.85
N ASN A 894 4.93 52.92 38.83
CA ASN A 894 4.91 54.39 38.81
C ASN A 894 6.26 55.03 39.16
N GLY A 895 7.34 54.26 39.08
CA GLY A 895 8.71 54.68 39.33
C GLY A 895 9.28 55.46 38.15
N ARG A 896 9.92 56.59 38.46
CA ARG A 896 10.63 57.44 37.50
C ARG A 896 12.12 57.15 37.54
N ARG A 897 12.74 56.91 36.39
CA ARG A 897 14.20 56.78 36.24
C ARG A 897 14.72 57.79 35.24
N GLU A 898 15.75 58.54 35.62
CA GLU A 898 16.44 59.48 34.74
C GLU A 898 17.81 58.91 34.31
N ILE A 899 18.14 59.08 33.03
CA ILE A 899 19.29 58.49 32.38
C ILE A 899 20.09 59.60 31.67
N PRO A 900 21.31 59.92 32.15
CA PRO A 900 22.17 60.91 31.50
C PRO A 900 22.76 60.34 30.20
N ILE A 901 22.71 61.13 29.13
CA ILE A 901 23.18 60.77 27.78
C ILE A 901 23.98 61.95 27.23
N ALA A 902 25.16 61.70 26.67
CA ALA A 902 25.86 62.68 25.84
C ALA A 902 25.39 62.53 24.39
N LEU A 903 24.97 63.63 23.77
CA LEU A 903 24.62 63.69 22.36
C LEU A 903 25.78 64.36 21.60
N ALA A 904 26.42 63.60 20.72
CA ALA A 904 27.45 64.11 19.82
C ALA A 904 26.79 64.73 18.59
N TYR A 905 27.11 65.99 18.29
CA TYR A 905 26.60 66.69 17.12
C TYR A 905 27.47 66.41 15.89
N ASN A 906 26.80 66.09 14.78
CA ASN A 906 27.42 65.81 13.49
C ASN A 906 26.98 66.88 12.48
N PRO A 907 27.84 67.87 12.16
CA PRO A 907 27.50 68.94 11.21
C PRO A 907 27.35 68.45 9.77
N LEU A 908 27.83 67.25 9.44
CA LEU A 908 27.67 66.60 8.14
C LEU A 908 26.45 65.65 8.10
N GLY A 909 25.54 65.78 9.07
CA GLY A 909 24.34 64.96 9.27
C GLY A 909 23.25 65.05 8.19
N SER A 910 23.59 65.42 6.95
CA SER A 910 22.70 65.27 5.78
C SER A 910 23.50 65.25 4.47
N VAL A 911 23.68 64.06 3.87
CA VAL A 911 24.02 63.92 2.45
C VAL A 911 23.12 62.84 1.83
N THR A 912 21.92 63.24 1.41
CA THR A 912 21.15 62.46 0.43
C THR A 912 21.62 62.84 -0.96
N GLN A 913 22.15 61.88 -1.72
CA GLN A 913 22.51 62.06 -3.15
C GLN A 913 21.23 62.17 -4.02
N ALA A 914 20.51 63.28 -3.88
CA ALA A 914 19.35 63.61 -4.71
C ALA A 914 19.18 65.14 -4.77
N GLU A 915 19.49 65.70 -5.94
CA GLU A 915 18.99 66.99 -6.44
C GLU A 915 19.01 68.21 -5.49
N GLY A 916 20.21 68.68 -5.14
CA GLY A 916 20.48 70.13 -5.02
C GLY A 916 19.72 70.94 -3.95
N VAL A 917 19.47 70.39 -2.76
CA VAL A 917 18.84 71.10 -1.63
C VAL A 917 19.75 71.10 -0.38
N ALA A 918 19.60 72.14 0.45
CA ALA A 918 20.50 72.55 1.53
C ALA A 918 20.78 71.50 2.63
N VAL A 919 21.99 71.61 3.21
CA VAL A 919 22.43 70.88 4.41
C VAL A 919 21.55 71.28 5.60
N ILE A 920 20.92 70.32 6.27
CA ILE A 920 20.09 70.59 7.46
C ILE A 920 20.94 70.41 8.72
N THR A 921 21.41 71.54 9.27
CA THR A 921 22.28 71.60 10.45
C THR A 921 21.51 71.76 11.78
N TYR A 922 20.22 72.08 11.74
CA TYR A 922 19.35 72.29 12.90
C TYR A 922 17.89 71.90 12.59
N GLY A 923 17.06 71.68 13.62
CA GLY A 923 15.67 71.24 13.48
C GLY A 923 15.30 70.04 14.36
N PRO A 924 14.10 69.45 14.17
CA PRO A 924 13.64 68.30 14.95
C PRO A 924 14.37 67.01 14.57
N VAL A 925 15.07 66.42 15.53
CA VAL A 925 15.83 65.17 15.40
C VAL A 925 15.13 64.05 16.19
N PRO A 926 14.50 63.06 15.51
CA PRO A 926 13.91 61.90 16.18
C PRO A 926 14.96 60.85 16.56
N LEU A 927 14.92 60.41 17.81
CA LEU A 927 15.64 59.26 18.34
C LEU A 927 14.67 58.10 18.57
N MET A 928 15.07 56.89 18.19
CA MET A 928 14.37 55.66 18.53
C MET A 928 14.85 55.16 19.90
N ILE A 929 13.91 54.93 20.81
CA ILE A 929 14.14 54.31 22.12
C ILE A 929 13.51 52.92 22.08
N SER A 930 14.34 51.89 22.03
CA SER A 930 13.93 50.49 22.06
C SER A 930 14.28 49.88 23.40
N MET A 931 13.27 49.41 24.13
CA MET A 931 13.41 48.85 25.47
C MET A 931 13.07 47.37 25.48
N VAL A 932 13.85 46.58 26.22
CA VAL A 932 13.62 45.16 26.49
C VAL A 932 13.66 44.98 28.01
N TYR A 933 12.61 44.42 28.60
CA TYR A 933 12.50 44.21 30.04
C TYR A 933 11.80 42.90 30.36
N LYS A 934 11.88 42.43 31.60
CA LYS A 934 11.08 41.33 32.15
C LYS A 934 9.96 41.89 33.01
N ASP A 935 8.75 41.38 32.83
CA ASP A 935 7.63 41.67 33.73
C ASP A 935 7.73 40.84 35.05
N ALA A 936 6.78 41.02 35.98
CA ALA A 936 6.76 40.27 37.25
C ALA A 936 6.52 38.76 37.10
N SER A 937 6.09 38.26 35.93
CA SER A 937 6.06 36.81 35.65
C SER A 937 7.40 36.31 35.06
N GLY A 938 8.39 37.19 34.90
CA GLY A 938 9.67 36.92 34.27
C GLY A 938 9.64 36.91 32.73
N MET A 939 8.51 37.29 32.11
CA MET A 939 8.37 37.22 30.65
C MET A 939 8.98 38.46 29.99
N VAL A 940 9.74 38.24 28.91
CA VAL A 940 10.43 39.32 28.20
C VAL A 940 9.44 40.10 27.34
N LYS A 941 9.30 41.39 27.63
CA LYS A 941 8.53 42.38 26.89
C LYS A 941 9.48 43.27 26.09
N ARG A 942 8.99 43.80 24.96
CA ARG A 942 9.71 44.78 24.12
C ARG A 942 8.81 45.99 23.88
N PHE A 943 9.40 47.18 23.90
CA PHE A 943 8.69 48.45 23.72
C PHE A 943 9.56 49.40 22.91
N ASN A 944 9.08 49.83 21.75
CA ASN A 944 9.78 50.78 20.88
C ASN A 944 8.95 52.06 20.78
N ASN A 945 9.58 53.21 20.99
CA ASN A 945 8.93 54.51 20.90
C ASN A 945 9.94 55.57 20.45
N THR A 946 9.48 56.63 19.78
CA THR A 946 10.33 57.69 19.24
C THR A 946 10.22 58.97 20.06
N VAL A 947 11.35 59.54 20.44
CA VAL A 947 11.43 60.83 21.14
C VAL A 947 12.12 61.85 20.25
N THR A 948 11.52 63.02 20.05
CA THR A 948 12.06 64.08 19.19
C THR A 948 12.68 65.19 20.02
N ILE A 949 13.89 65.60 19.65
CA ILE A 949 14.61 66.72 20.25
C ILE A 949 14.77 67.82 19.20
N VAL A 950 14.51 69.08 19.53
CA VAL A 950 14.77 70.20 18.62
C VAL A 950 16.21 70.71 18.80
N VAL A 951 17.06 70.57 17.77
CA VAL A 951 18.34 71.30 17.70
C VAL A 951 18.03 72.73 17.29
N GLU A 952 18.36 73.69 18.15
CA GLU A 952 18.11 75.11 17.88
C GLU A 952 19.13 75.67 16.87
N PRO A 953 18.69 76.48 15.87
CA PRO A 953 19.63 77.29 15.09
C PRO A 953 20.31 78.31 16.00
N PHE A 954 21.63 78.47 15.85
CA PHE A 954 22.36 79.56 16.49
C PHE A 954 23.18 80.35 15.46
N ILE A 955 23.37 81.63 15.73
CA ILE A 955 24.18 82.56 14.95
C ILE A 955 25.27 83.07 15.89
N ASP A 956 26.52 83.02 15.46
CA ASP A 956 27.67 83.56 16.19
C ASP A 956 28.49 84.46 15.25
N LEU A 957 28.12 85.74 15.18
CA LEU A 957 28.84 86.73 14.37
C LEU A 957 30.05 87.26 15.14
N GLN A 958 31.23 86.77 14.79
CA GLN A 958 32.48 87.30 15.32
C GLN A 958 33.16 88.24 14.31
N ILE A 959 33.72 89.33 14.82
CA ILE A 959 34.40 90.33 14.00
C ILE A 959 35.91 90.14 14.11
N ARG A 960 36.57 89.97 12.97
CA ARG A 960 38.02 89.71 12.85
C ARG A 960 38.68 90.80 12.02
N GLU A 961 40.00 90.92 12.16
CA GLU A 961 40.83 91.89 11.43
C GLU A 961 40.34 93.35 11.48
N VAL A 962 39.75 93.77 12.59
CA VAL A 962 39.18 95.12 12.74
C VAL A 962 40.29 96.17 12.67
N LYS A 963 40.40 96.83 11.52
CA LYS A 963 41.29 97.94 11.22
C LYS A 963 40.48 99.23 11.32
N ALA A 964 40.57 99.86 12.49
CA ALA A 964 39.93 101.13 12.81
C ALA A 964 40.99 102.24 12.76
N THR A 965 41.00 103.05 11.70
CA THR A 965 42.00 104.10 11.45
C THR A 965 41.35 105.46 11.24
N GLY A 966 41.86 106.49 11.90
CA GLY A 966 41.33 107.86 11.82
C GLY A 966 42.31 108.86 11.22
N THR A 967 41.75 109.89 10.59
CA THR A 967 42.39 111.18 10.31
C THR A 967 41.64 112.27 11.09
N PRO A 968 42.17 113.49 11.26
CA PRO A 968 41.49 114.54 12.04
C PRO A 968 40.08 114.93 11.55
N SER A 969 39.68 114.52 10.34
CA SER A 969 38.37 114.81 9.73
C SER A 969 37.51 113.58 9.43
N SER A 970 38.00 112.35 9.64
CA SER A 970 37.22 111.12 9.40
C SER A 970 37.78 109.89 10.12
N SER A 971 36.91 108.94 10.44
CA SER A 971 37.27 107.61 10.93
C SER A 971 36.78 106.54 9.97
N THR A 972 37.68 105.64 9.58
CA THR A 972 37.35 104.45 8.78
C THR A 972 37.50 103.21 9.67
N VAL A 973 36.45 102.40 9.76
CA VAL A 973 36.53 101.07 10.37
C VAL A 973 36.23 100.04 9.30
N SER A 974 37.18 99.15 9.04
CA SER A 974 36.98 97.95 8.23
C SER A 974 37.34 96.70 9.03
N GLY A 975 36.74 95.58 8.66
CA GLY A 975 37.00 94.28 9.27
C GLY A 975 36.28 93.18 8.50
N ILE A 976 36.35 91.96 9.01
CA ILE A 976 35.67 90.79 8.46
C ILE A 976 34.66 90.30 9.50
N ILE A 977 33.40 90.13 9.11
CA ILE A 977 32.40 89.44 9.93
C ILE A 977 32.39 87.99 9.48
N VAL A 978 32.58 87.07 10.43
CA VAL A 978 32.48 85.62 10.20
C VAL A 978 31.30 85.09 10.99
N ASN A 979 30.43 84.33 10.33
CA ASN A 979 29.34 83.63 11.02
C ASN A 979 29.81 82.22 11.42
N TYR A 980 30.10 82.02 12.70
CA TYR A 980 30.42 80.72 13.29
C TYR A 980 29.19 79.94 13.79
N GLY A 981 27.98 80.45 13.49
CA GLY A 981 26.72 79.80 13.80
C GLY A 981 26.37 78.61 12.92
N SER A 982 25.35 77.84 13.31
CA SER A 982 24.73 76.79 12.49
C SER A 982 23.66 77.31 11.52
N ALA A 983 23.25 78.58 11.62
CA ALA A 983 22.24 79.21 10.78
C ALA A 983 22.69 80.55 10.16
N THR A 984 22.11 80.91 9.01
CA THR A 984 22.38 82.18 8.31
C THR A 984 21.96 83.39 9.15
N ALA A 985 22.84 84.38 9.23
CA ALA A 985 22.51 85.69 9.78
C ALA A 985 21.93 86.57 8.67
N TYR A 986 20.65 86.91 8.76
CA TYR A 986 19.95 87.65 7.70
C TYR A 986 20.09 89.16 7.88
N ARG A 987 20.21 89.88 6.76
CA ARG A 987 20.25 91.35 6.66
C ARG A 987 21.24 91.98 7.66
N VAL A 988 22.46 91.45 7.69
CA VAL A 988 23.51 91.95 8.58
C VAL A 988 23.83 93.40 8.21
N GLU A 989 23.70 94.30 9.17
CA GLU A 989 24.04 95.73 9.07
C GLU A 989 25.18 96.03 10.04
N ALA A 990 26.29 96.53 9.52
CA ALA A 990 27.39 97.04 10.35
C ALA A 990 27.23 98.56 10.49
N SER A 991 27.21 99.08 11.72
CA SER A 991 27.01 100.51 11.98
C SER A 991 28.01 101.05 13.00
N LEU A 992 28.70 102.12 12.63
CA LEU A 992 29.71 102.77 13.44
C LEU A 992 29.20 104.14 13.92
N LYS A 993 29.20 104.35 15.24
CA LYS A 993 28.98 105.65 15.88
C LYS A 993 30.31 106.20 16.41
N VAL A 994 30.67 107.42 15.99
CA VAL A 994 31.82 108.17 16.50
C VAL A 994 31.31 109.56 16.92
N ASN A 995 31.42 109.87 18.21
CA ASN A 995 30.68 110.98 18.84
C ASN A 995 29.18 110.85 18.54
N ASP A 996 28.46 111.92 18.19
CA ASP A 996 27.04 111.85 17.81
C ASP A 996 26.78 111.51 16.34
N VAL A 997 27.82 111.23 15.55
CA VAL A 997 27.68 110.89 14.12
C VAL A 997 27.72 109.36 13.94
N SER A 998 26.65 108.79 13.40
CA SER A 998 26.56 107.38 13.04
C SER A 998 26.43 107.17 11.53
N ARG A 999 27.18 106.21 10.98
CA ARG A 999 26.95 105.64 9.64
C ARG A 999 26.75 104.15 9.74
N SER A 1000 25.91 103.60 8.86
CA SER A 1000 25.77 102.17 8.67
C SER A 1000 26.03 101.76 7.23
N THR A 1001 26.35 100.49 7.04
CA THR A 1001 26.47 99.82 5.75
C THR A 1001 25.78 98.46 5.85
N LEU A 1002 24.97 98.13 4.84
CA LEU A 1002 24.31 96.83 4.74
C LEU A 1002 25.32 95.83 4.15
N ILE A 1003 25.51 94.71 4.84
CA ILE A 1003 26.41 93.64 4.42
C ILE A 1003 25.67 92.61 3.57
N GLY A 1004 24.41 92.32 3.94
CA GLY A 1004 23.61 91.26 3.34
C GLY A 1004 23.45 90.07 4.28
N ASP A 1005 23.06 88.92 3.74
CA ASP A 1005 22.94 87.68 4.49
C ASP A 1005 24.33 87.01 4.61
N ILE A 1006 24.67 86.48 5.78
CA ILE A 1006 25.95 85.79 6.04
C ILE A 1006 25.64 84.34 6.46
N ASP A 1007 25.86 83.40 5.54
CA ASP A 1007 25.64 81.97 5.76
C ASP A 1007 26.61 81.36 6.79
N PRO A 1008 26.28 80.20 7.40
CA PRO A 1008 27.18 79.45 8.28
C PRO A 1008 28.56 79.22 7.66
N GLY A 1009 29.60 79.61 8.39
CA GLY A 1009 30.99 79.54 7.95
C GLY A 1009 31.43 80.65 6.99
N SER A 1010 30.52 81.43 6.39
CA SER A 1010 30.88 82.49 5.45
C SER A 1010 31.55 83.69 6.14
N GLU A 1011 32.43 84.34 5.37
CA GLU A 1011 33.19 85.53 5.79
C GLU A 1011 32.84 86.69 4.86
N VAL A 1012 32.49 87.85 5.43
CA VAL A 1012 32.21 89.06 4.63
C VAL A 1012 32.94 90.26 5.19
N ALA A 1013 33.75 90.90 4.33
CA ALA A 1013 34.45 92.12 4.66
C ALA A 1013 33.49 93.32 4.64
N PHE A 1014 33.62 94.21 5.63
CA PHE A 1014 32.90 95.47 5.70
C PHE A 1014 33.85 96.66 5.82
N ARG A 1015 33.36 97.84 5.44
CA ARG A 1015 34.02 99.12 5.65
C ARG A 1015 32.97 100.21 5.89
N ILE A 1016 33.19 101.03 6.91
CA ILE A 1016 32.33 102.17 7.27
C ILE A 1016 33.23 103.39 7.44
N ASP A 1017 32.93 104.46 6.70
CA ASP A 1017 33.61 105.75 6.80
C ASP A 1017 32.67 106.77 7.46
N VAL A 1018 33.08 107.32 8.61
CA VAL A 1018 32.34 108.34 9.39
C VAL A 1018 33.12 109.67 9.36
N PRO A 1019 32.50 110.82 9.02
CA PRO A 1019 33.17 112.12 8.96
C PRO A 1019 33.32 112.77 10.36
N ALA A 1020 33.86 112.01 11.32
CA ALA A 1020 34.18 112.45 12.67
C ALA A 1020 35.33 111.59 13.23
N TYR A 1021 36.13 112.14 14.14
CA TYR A 1021 37.22 111.44 14.83
C TYR A 1021 37.03 111.43 16.35
N ASN A 1022 37.34 110.30 16.96
CA ASN A 1022 37.54 110.11 18.40
C ASN A 1022 38.42 108.85 18.58
N GLU A 1023 39.09 108.69 19.72
CA GLU A 1023 39.96 107.53 20.01
C GLU A 1023 39.19 106.20 20.11
N THR A 1024 37.86 106.26 20.26
CA THR A 1024 36.95 105.12 20.29
C THR A 1024 35.69 105.40 19.49
N GLY A 1025 35.24 104.44 18.70
CA GLY A 1025 33.90 104.36 18.15
C GLY A 1025 33.15 103.15 18.70
N VAL A 1026 31.82 103.15 18.58
CA VAL A 1026 30.98 102.00 18.90
C VAL A 1026 30.52 101.37 17.59
N LEU A 1027 30.89 100.11 17.35
CA LEU A 1027 30.46 99.31 16.21
C LEU A 1027 29.32 98.39 16.67
N TRP A 1028 28.12 98.60 16.16
CA TRP A 1028 27.02 97.64 16.27
C TRP A 1028 26.93 96.80 15.01
N ILE A 1029 26.96 95.48 15.15
CA ILE A 1029 26.54 94.55 14.11
C ILE A 1029 25.12 94.12 14.44
N ARG A 1030 24.17 94.51 13.61
CA ARG A 1030 22.76 94.12 13.71
C ARG A 1030 22.48 93.01 12.72
N TYR A 1031 21.67 92.03 13.11
CA TYR A 1031 21.26 90.95 12.22
C TYR A 1031 19.91 90.39 12.64
N TYR A 1032 19.21 89.79 11.68
CA TYR A 1032 17.99 89.04 11.92
C TYR A 1032 18.31 87.55 11.96
N ASN A 1033 17.71 86.80 12.88
CA ASN A 1033 17.72 85.34 12.81
C ASN A 1033 16.66 84.84 11.79
N ILE A 1034 16.60 83.52 11.58
CA ILE A 1034 15.63 82.90 10.67
C ILE A 1034 14.17 83.13 11.08
N PHE A 1035 13.90 83.49 12.34
CA PHE A 1035 12.58 83.84 12.86
C PHE A 1035 12.27 85.35 12.71
N ASN A 1036 13.14 86.10 12.02
CA ASN A 1036 13.04 87.55 11.79
C ASN A 1036 13.06 88.36 13.11
N GLU A 1037 13.73 87.85 14.15
CA GLU A 1037 14.02 88.56 15.40
C GLU A 1037 15.34 89.33 15.25
N LEU A 1038 15.35 90.61 15.65
CA LEU A 1038 16.52 91.48 15.56
C LEU A 1038 17.45 91.27 16.77
N ASN A 1039 18.66 90.79 16.50
CA ASN A 1039 19.77 90.77 17.45
C ASN A 1039 20.82 91.82 17.07
N TYR A 1040 21.64 92.21 18.06
CA TYR A 1040 22.81 93.03 17.82
C TYR A 1040 23.96 92.63 18.75
N SER A 1041 25.19 92.70 18.22
CA SER A 1041 26.41 92.71 19.03
C SER A 1041 26.99 94.11 19.05
N GLU A 1042 27.48 94.55 20.22
CA GLU A 1042 28.17 95.82 20.40
C GLU A 1042 29.66 95.55 20.62
N VAL A 1043 30.51 96.18 19.81
CA VAL A 1043 31.96 96.13 19.94
C VAL A 1043 32.48 97.55 20.01
N ILE A 1044 33.07 97.92 21.14
CA ILE A 1044 33.80 99.19 21.26
C ILE A 1044 35.10 99.05 20.47
N VAL A 1045 35.16 99.73 19.33
CA VAL A 1045 36.33 99.74 18.45
C VAL A 1045 37.20 100.93 18.80
N LYS A 1046 38.36 100.68 19.41
CA LYS A 1046 39.39 101.70 19.57
C LYS A 1046 39.85 102.11 18.16
N ILE A 1047 39.69 103.37 17.80
CA ILE A 1047 40.13 103.91 16.50
C ILE A 1047 41.60 104.25 16.68
N ILE A 1048 42.44 103.25 16.47
CA ILE A 1048 43.85 103.32 16.82
C ILE A 1048 44.62 104.02 15.71
N LEU A 1049 45.53 104.91 16.09
CA LEU A 1049 46.73 105.16 15.31
C LEU A 1049 47.71 103.94 15.44
N ARG A 1050 47.22 102.74 15.06
CA ARG A 1050 47.82 101.39 15.03
C ARG A 1050 48.18 100.66 16.36
N GLU A 1051 47.96 99.33 16.33
CA GLU A 1051 48.56 98.21 17.11
C GLU A 1051 47.91 97.66 18.43
N GLU A 1052 47.08 96.57 18.30
CA GLU A 1052 47.20 95.14 18.76
C GLU A 1052 47.66 94.71 20.21
N THR A 1053 47.45 93.48 20.79
CA THR A 1053 46.56 92.26 20.66
C THR A 1053 46.88 91.22 21.80
N THR A 1054 46.09 90.13 22.04
CA THR A 1054 46.46 88.71 22.48
C THR A 1054 45.51 87.98 23.52
N THR A 1055 45.53 86.62 23.59
CA THR A 1055 44.51 85.64 24.11
C THR A 1055 45.11 84.44 24.91
N ILE A 1056 44.39 83.69 25.79
CA ILE A 1056 44.85 82.43 26.50
C ILE A 1056 43.72 81.35 26.73
N VAL A 1057 44.07 80.08 27.08
CA VAL A 1057 43.37 78.75 26.93
C VAL A 1057 43.30 77.87 28.24
N THR A 1058 42.83 76.59 28.13
CA THR A 1058 43.02 75.30 28.91
C THR A 1058 42.20 74.96 30.20
N VAL A 1059 41.86 73.70 30.61
CA VAL A 1059 41.67 72.34 29.96
C VAL A 1059 40.83 71.33 30.85
N LEU A 1060 41.01 69.98 30.76
CA LEU A 1060 40.18 68.84 31.29
C LEU A 1060 40.81 67.99 32.45
N LEU A 1061 40.15 66.92 32.92
CA LEU A 1061 40.69 65.89 33.87
C LEU A 1061 40.16 64.45 33.60
N ASN A 1062 40.92 63.43 33.99
CA ASN A 1062 40.91 62.03 33.48
C ASN A 1062 40.27 60.94 34.38
N LEU A 1063 40.05 59.74 33.83
CA LEU A 1063 39.91 58.46 34.55
C LEU A 1063 40.55 57.27 33.80
N LEU A 1064 40.64 56.12 34.49
CA LEU A 1064 41.53 54.96 34.24
C LEU A 1064 41.36 54.25 32.88
N THR A 1065 42.48 53.86 32.24
CA THR A 1065 42.51 53.18 30.92
C THR A 1065 43.28 51.85 30.93
N ILE A 1066 42.80 50.87 30.14
CA ILE A 1066 43.55 49.67 29.73
C ILE A 1066 44.05 49.92 28.30
N PRO A 1067 45.38 49.89 28.02
CA PRO A 1067 45.91 50.22 26.71
C PRO A 1067 45.65 49.09 25.69
N ILE A 1068 44.87 49.40 24.66
CA ILE A 1068 44.68 48.55 23.48
C ILE A 1068 45.28 49.29 22.28
N ALA A 1069 46.29 48.73 21.65
CA ALA A 1069 46.89 49.29 20.44
C ALA A 1069 46.07 48.87 19.20
N LEU A 1070 45.52 49.83 18.48
CA LEU A 1070 44.79 49.64 17.22
C LEU A 1070 45.63 50.19 16.07
N ALA A 1071 45.77 49.43 14.99
CA ALA A 1071 46.47 49.86 13.79
C ALA A 1071 45.47 50.34 12.73
N TYR A 1072 45.59 51.59 12.30
CA TYR A 1072 44.78 52.16 11.22
C TYR A 1072 45.32 51.77 9.85
N ASN A 1073 44.46 51.22 8.99
CA ASN A 1073 44.79 50.91 7.60
C ASN A 1073 43.94 51.78 6.65
N PRO A 1074 44.48 52.87 6.07
CA PRO A 1074 43.74 53.78 5.19
C PRO A 1074 43.29 53.15 3.86
N LEU A 1075 43.72 51.92 3.54
CA LEU A 1075 43.35 51.18 2.33
C LEU A 1075 42.45 49.97 2.62
N GLY A 1076 42.00 49.79 3.86
CA GLY A 1076 41.14 48.68 4.26
C GLY A 1076 39.68 48.86 3.79
N SER A 1077 39.23 48.06 2.84
CA SER A 1077 37.82 48.01 2.44
C SER A 1077 37.01 47.06 3.34
N VAL A 1078 35.80 47.49 3.70
CA VAL A 1078 34.79 46.62 4.35
C VAL A 1078 33.69 46.36 3.33
N THR A 1079 33.52 45.11 2.94
CA THR A 1079 32.40 44.68 2.09
C THR A 1079 31.16 44.41 2.93
N GLN A 1080 30.14 45.25 2.78
CA GLN A 1080 28.75 44.88 3.04
C GLN A 1080 27.98 44.83 1.71
N ALA A 1081 26.84 44.14 1.71
CA ALA A 1081 25.97 44.10 0.54
C ALA A 1081 25.46 45.51 0.22
N GLU A 1082 25.42 45.86 -1.07
CA GLU A 1082 24.92 47.15 -1.59
C GLU A 1082 25.77 48.39 -1.27
N GLY A 1083 27.04 48.38 -1.72
CA GLY A 1083 27.81 49.62 -1.94
C GLY A 1083 29.22 49.60 -1.35
N VAL A 1084 30.20 50.13 -2.10
CA VAL A 1084 31.58 50.28 -1.62
C VAL A 1084 31.70 51.61 -0.87
N ALA A 1085 31.59 51.57 0.45
CA ALA A 1085 31.85 52.71 1.32
C ALA A 1085 33.28 52.64 1.88
N VAL A 1086 34.12 53.63 1.54
CA VAL A 1086 35.41 53.84 2.21
C VAL A 1086 35.18 54.67 3.46
N ILE A 1087 35.27 54.06 4.64
CA ILE A 1087 35.13 54.78 5.92
C ILE A 1087 36.51 55.37 6.29
N THR A 1088 36.75 56.62 5.93
CA THR A 1088 38.01 57.33 6.27
C THR A 1088 38.08 57.73 7.73
N TYR A 1089 36.93 58.12 8.33
CA TYR A 1089 36.75 58.45 9.75
C TYR A 1089 35.28 58.23 10.16
N GLY A 1090 35.01 58.01 11.45
CA GLY A 1090 33.64 57.74 11.93
C GLY A 1090 33.53 56.72 13.08
N PRO A 1091 32.30 56.36 13.50
CA PRO A 1091 32.05 55.39 14.56
C PRO A 1091 32.32 53.95 14.09
N VAL A 1092 33.34 53.30 14.69
CA VAL A 1092 33.66 51.90 14.47
C VAL A 1092 33.12 51.07 15.65
N PRO A 1093 32.12 50.18 15.43
CA PRO A 1093 31.62 49.31 16.48
C PRO A 1093 32.60 48.13 16.71
N LEU A 1094 33.15 48.03 17.92
CA LEU A 1094 33.93 46.88 18.38
C LEU A 1094 33.08 45.98 19.26
N MET A 1095 33.09 44.66 19.00
CA MET A 1095 32.48 43.68 19.89
C MET A 1095 33.49 43.17 20.92
N ILE A 1096 33.33 43.58 22.17
CA ILE A 1096 34.09 43.03 23.30
C ILE A 1096 33.30 41.84 23.86
N SER A 1097 33.85 40.63 23.71
CA SER A 1097 33.25 39.40 24.23
C SER A 1097 33.97 38.93 25.48
N MET A 1098 33.36 39.12 26.65
CA MET A 1098 33.85 38.57 27.91
C MET A 1098 33.26 37.16 28.11
N VAL A 1099 34.12 36.17 28.34
CA VAL A 1099 33.71 34.79 28.62
C VAL A 1099 34.13 34.43 30.04
N TYR A 1100 33.18 34.06 30.89
CA TYR A 1100 33.42 33.70 32.28
C TYR A 1100 32.65 32.42 32.66
N LYS A 1101 32.99 31.78 33.79
CA LYS A 1101 32.16 30.72 34.38
C LYS A 1101 31.45 31.27 35.60
N ASP A 1102 30.16 30.98 35.73
CA ASP A 1102 29.39 31.31 36.92
C ASP A 1102 29.58 30.27 38.05
N ALA A 1103 28.94 30.50 39.19
CA ALA A 1103 29.02 29.62 40.36
C ALA A 1103 28.39 28.22 40.14
N SER A 1104 27.63 28.01 39.06
CA SER A 1104 27.14 26.68 38.64
C SER A 1104 28.12 25.95 37.71
N GLY A 1105 29.27 26.55 37.39
CA GLY A 1105 30.28 26.02 36.47
C GLY A 1105 29.97 26.26 34.99
N MET A 1106 28.84 26.90 34.67
CA MET A 1106 28.41 27.17 33.31
C MET A 1106 29.18 28.33 32.68
N VAL A 1107 29.64 28.14 31.45
CA VAL A 1107 30.31 29.18 30.66
C VAL A 1107 29.27 30.19 30.18
N LYS A 1108 29.35 31.42 30.69
CA LYS A 1108 28.59 32.58 30.24
C LYS A 1108 29.44 33.39 29.26
N ARG A 1109 28.79 33.92 28.23
CA ARG A 1109 29.39 34.89 27.30
C ARG A 1109 28.60 36.19 27.41
N PHE A 1110 29.31 37.29 27.60
CA PHE A 1110 28.76 38.64 27.65
C PHE A 1110 29.41 39.43 26.51
N ASN A 1111 28.64 39.69 25.47
CA ASN A 1111 29.09 40.43 24.31
C ASN A 1111 28.57 41.86 24.44
N ASN A 1112 29.48 42.84 24.47
CA ASN A 1112 29.14 44.26 24.51
C ASN A 1112 29.73 44.97 23.29
N THR A 1113 28.91 45.77 22.60
CA THR A 1113 29.35 46.58 21.46
C THR A 1113 29.75 47.97 21.95
N VAL A 1114 31.04 48.26 21.89
CA VAL A 1114 31.61 49.57 22.22
C VAL A 1114 31.93 50.29 20.92
N THR A 1115 31.33 51.46 20.70
CA THR A 1115 31.65 52.32 19.56
C THR A 1115 32.89 53.15 19.88
N ILE A 1116 33.96 52.98 19.09
CA ILE A 1116 35.10 53.91 19.10
C ILE A 1116 34.93 54.88 17.95
N VAL A 1117 35.04 56.18 18.21
CA VAL A 1117 35.01 57.21 17.17
C VAL A 1117 36.44 57.39 16.64
N VAL A 1118 36.69 57.01 15.39
CA VAL A 1118 37.92 57.34 14.69
C VAL A 1118 37.82 58.79 14.24
N GLU A 1119 38.69 59.64 14.76
CA GLU A 1119 38.63 61.08 14.51
C GLU A 1119 39.36 61.44 13.20
N PRO A 1120 38.81 62.36 12.39
CA PRO A 1120 39.54 62.92 11.26
C PRO A 1120 40.74 63.74 11.75
N PHE A 1121 41.90 63.57 11.10
CA PHE A 1121 43.09 64.38 11.36
C PHE A 1121 43.56 65.11 10.10
N ILE A 1122 44.30 66.19 10.28
CA ILE A 1122 44.90 67.02 9.22
C ILE A 1122 46.41 67.00 9.44
N ASP A 1123 47.19 66.70 8.40
CA ASP A 1123 48.66 66.74 8.42
C ASP A 1123 49.15 67.56 7.22
N LEU A 1124 49.40 68.86 7.43
CA LEU A 1124 49.93 69.74 6.38
C LEU A 1124 51.45 69.72 6.38
N GLN A 1125 52.03 69.14 5.31
CA GLN A 1125 53.48 69.14 5.10
C GLN A 1125 53.87 70.05 3.94
N ILE A 1126 54.95 70.82 4.12
CA ILE A 1126 55.46 71.74 3.12
C ILE A 1126 56.61 71.09 2.34
N ARG A 1127 56.55 71.14 1.01
CA ARG A 1127 57.53 70.58 0.08
C ARG A 1127 58.03 71.66 -0.90
N GLU A 1128 59.18 71.37 -1.49
CA GLU A 1128 59.83 72.21 -2.54
C GLU A 1128 60.00 73.69 -2.16
N VAL A 1129 60.23 73.98 -0.87
CA VAL A 1129 60.37 75.35 -0.38
C VAL A 1129 61.61 76.02 -0.98
N LYS A 1130 61.37 77.09 -1.74
CA LYS A 1130 62.38 77.95 -2.35
C LYS A 1130 62.22 79.38 -1.82
N ALA A 1131 63.30 79.88 -1.21
CA ALA A 1131 63.33 81.16 -0.54
C ALA A 1131 64.48 82.01 -1.11
N THR A 1132 64.16 83.14 -1.74
CA THR A 1132 65.13 84.04 -2.39
C THR A 1132 64.82 85.50 -2.12
N GLY A 1133 65.81 86.33 -1.89
CA GLY A 1133 65.62 87.76 -1.62
C GLY A 1133 66.54 88.67 -2.42
N THR A 1134 66.17 89.94 -2.49
CA THR A 1134 67.03 91.08 -2.85
C THR A 1134 67.29 91.90 -1.57
N PRO A 1135 68.16 92.93 -1.57
CA PRO A 1135 68.37 93.76 -0.38
C PRO A 1135 67.10 94.49 0.15
N SER A 1136 66.01 94.53 -0.61
CA SER A 1136 64.75 95.20 -0.26
C SER A 1136 63.53 94.28 -0.15
N SER A 1137 63.63 93.00 -0.50
CA SER A 1137 62.52 92.04 -0.36
C SER A 1137 62.95 90.57 -0.24
N SER A 1138 62.07 89.74 0.29
CA SER A 1138 62.21 88.29 0.36
C SER A 1138 60.97 87.62 -0.23
N THR A 1139 61.17 86.68 -1.15
CA THR A 1139 60.14 85.82 -1.72
C THR A 1139 60.32 84.41 -1.20
N VAL A 1140 59.25 83.81 -0.68
CA VAL A 1140 59.19 82.37 -0.36
C VAL A 1140 58.06 81.74 -1.14
N SER A 1141 58.34 80.62 -1.81
CA SER A 1141 57.37 79.80 -2.53
C SER A 1141 57.58 78.33 -2.21
N GLY A 1142 56.51 77.54 -2.19
CA GLY A 1142 56.57 76.09 -1.99
C GLY A 1142 55.22 75.45 -2.29
N ILE A 1143 55.12 74.15 -2.00
CA ILE A 1143 53.89 73.36 -2.14
C ILE A 1143 53.47 72.89 -0.75
N ILE A 1144 52.18 73.00 -0.41
CA ILE A 1144 51.60 72.39 0.79
C ILE A 1144 50.81 71.16 0.35
N VAL A 1145 51.03 70.04 1.04
CA VAL A 1145 50.32 68.78 0.82
C VAL A 1145 49.60 68.39 2.10
N ASN A 1146 48.33 68.01 2.00
CA ASN A 1146 47.57 67.48 3.13
C ASN A 1146 47.63 65.94 3.14
N TYR A 1147 48.43 65.36 4.03
CA TYR A 1147 48.50 63.91 4.29
C TYR A 1147 47.45 63.42 5.29
N GLY A 1148 46.62 64.32 5.82
CA GLY A 1148 45.54 63.99 6.73
C GLY A 1148 44.34 63.31 6.06
N SER A 1149 43.43 62.81 6.88
CA SER A 1149 42.18 62.17 6.45
C SER A 1149 40.99 63.15 6.29
N ALA A 1150 41.19 64.44 6.55
CA ALA A 1150 40.19 65.49 6.37
C ALA A 1150 40.76 66.78 5.77
N THR A 1151 39.89 67.57 5.14
CA THR A 1151 40.22 68.85 4.51
C THR A 1151 40.74 69.84 5.54
N ALA A 1152 41.84 70.52 5.20
CA ALA A 1152 42.34 71.66 5.96
C ALA A 1152 41.65 72.91 5.43
N TYR A 1153 40.79 73.53 6.25
CA TYR A 1153 40.01 74.68 5.81
C TYR A 1153 40.78 75.99 5.99
N ARG A 1154 40.62 76.90 5.03
CA ARG A 1154 41.12 78.28 5.06
C ARG A 1154 42.62 78.34 5.37
N VAL A 1155 43.41 77.56 4.63
CA VAL A 1155 44.86 77.50 4.83
C VAL A 1155 45.46 78.87 4.46
N GLU A 1156 46.13 79.49 5.42
CA GLU A 1156 46.86 80.75 5.25
C GLU A 1156 48.36 80.48 5.44
N ALA A 1157 49.18 80.91 4.49
CA ALA A 1157 50.64 80.87 4.62
C ALA A 1157 51.16 82.29 4.90
N SER A 1158 51.91 82.46 5.99
CA SER A 1158 52.42 83.75 6.48
C SER A 1158 53.93 83.72 6.65
N LEU A 1159 54.66 84.61 5.99
CA LEU A 1159 56.11 84.76 6.14
C LEU A 1159 56.42 86.00 6.97
N LYS A 1160 57.18 85.83 8.05
CA LYS A 1160 57.78 86.91 8.85
C LYS A 1160 59.29 86.98 8.58
N VAL A 1161 59.79 88.16 8.22
CA VAL A 1161 61.22 88.46 8.03
C VAL A 1161 61.53 89.73 8.81
N ASN A 1162 62.40 89.63 9.83
CA ASN A 1162 62.51 90.62 10.90
C ASN A 1162 61.13 90.92 11.50
N ASP A 1163 60.76 92.18 11.74
CA ASP A 1163 59.42 92.54 12.24
C ASP A 1163 58.35 92.72 11.15
N VAL A 1164 58.67 92.45 9.89
CA VAL A 1164 57.72 92.59 8.77
C VAL A 1164 57.14 91.23 8.40
N SER A 1165 55.81 91.10 8.46
CA SER A 1165 55.08 89.91 8.04
C SER A 1165 54.13 90.18 6.87
N ARG A 1166 54.03 89.23 5.94
CA ARG A 1166 53.00 89.15 4.90
C ARG A 1166 52.36 87.77 4.93
N SER A 1167 51.07 87.70 4.62
CA SER A 1167 50.35 86.46 4.45
C SER A 1167 49.69 86.34 3.08
N THR A 1168 49.35 85.12 2.70
CA THR A 1168 48.55 84.78 1.53
C THR A 1168 47.55 83.69 1.91
N LEU A 1169 46.29 83.88 1.51
CA LEU A 1169 45.25 82.88 1.66
C LEU A 1169 45.36 81.88 0.51
N ILE A 1170 45.49 80.60 0.83
CA ILE A 1170 45.60 79.50 -0.13
C ILE A 1170 44.22 78.90 -0.42
N GLY A 1171 43.35 78.86 0.60
CA GLY A 1171 42.01 78.25 0.53
C GLY A 1171 41.97 76.89 1.21
N ASP A 1172 40.95 76.09 0.90
CA ASP A 1172 40.78 74.76 1.48
C ASP A 1172 41.68 73.74 0.76
N ILE A 1173 42.37 72.87 1.51
CA ILE A 1173 43.24 71.82 0.97
C ILE A 1173 42.68 70.45 1.38
N ASP A 1174 42.06 69.77 0.42
CA ASP A 1174 41.49 68.42 0.61
C ASP A 1174 42.55 67.34 0.88
N PRO A 1175 42.19 66.20 1.51
CA PRO A 1175 43.07 65.05 1.69
C PRO A 1175 43.75 64.61 0.40
N GLY A 1176 45.08 64.44 0.46
CA GLY A 1176 45.90 64.07 -0.70
C GLY A 1176 46.07 65.16 -1.75
N SER A 1177 45.50 66.36 -1.58
CA SER A 1177 45.67 67.47 -2.51
C SER A 1177 46.94 68.27 -2.21
N GLU A 1178 47.53 68.82 -3.28
CA GLU A 1178 48.75 69.64 -3.24
C GLU A 1178 48.45 71.04 -3.78
N VAL A 1179 48.83 72.10 -3.06
CA VAL A 1179 48.61 73.49 -3.50
C VAL A 1179 49.88 74.32 -3.34
N ALA A 1180 50.26 75.02 -4.41
CA ALA A 1180 51.42 75.90 -4.43
C ALA A 1180 51.10 77.28 -3.85
N PHE A 1181 52.03 77.86 -3.10
CA PHE A 1181 51.93 79.21 -2.54
C PHE A 1181 53.16 80.05 -2.85
N ARG A 1182 52.99 81.37 -2.80
CA ARG A 1182 54.08 82.36 -2.88
C ARG A 1182 53.75 83.56 -1.99
N ILE A 1183 54.74 84.01 -1.22
CA ILE A 1183 54.65 85.19 -0.34
C ILE A 1183 55.84 86.09 -0.63
N ASP A 1184 55.58 87.37 -0.86
CA ASP A 1184 56.60 88.41 -1.08
C ASP A 1184 56.56 89.42 0.09
N VAL A 1185 57.63 89.49 0.90
CA VAL A 1185 57.80 90.39 2.05
C VAL A 1185 58.79 91.50 1.69
N PRO A 1186 58.50 92.79 1.91
CA PRO A 1186 59.41 93.90 1.61
C PRO A 1186 60.46 94.11 2.73
N ALA A 1187 61.18 93.05 3.09
CA ALA A 1187 62.31 93.04 4.03
C ALA A 1187 63.24 91.87 3.70
N TYR A 1188 64.54 91.99 4.03
CA TYR A 1188 65.53 90.92 3.87
C TYR A 1188 66.20 90.55 5.20
N ASN A 1189 66.43 89.25 5.38
CA ASN A 1189 67.31 88.64 6.35
C ASN A 1189 67.69 87.24 5.82
N GLU A 1190 68.78 86.63 6.31
CA GLU A 1190 69.21 85.29 5.91
C GLU A 1190 68.20 84.20 6.29
N THR A 1191 67.32 84.47 7.25
CA THR A 1191 66.24 83.58 7.70
C THR A 1191 64.92 84.32 7.84
N GLY A 1192 63.83 83.69 7.40
CA GLY A 1192 62.46 84.06 7.74
C GLY A 1192 61.74 82.91 8.45
N VAL A 1193 60.59 83.21 9.05
CA VAL A 1193 59.73 82.21 9.69
C VAL A 1193 58.44 82.10 8.90
N LEU A 1194 58.15 80.91 8.37
CA LEU A 1194 56.93 80.58 7.65
C LEU A 1194 55.95 79.90 8.60
N TRP A 1195 54.76 80.47 8.72
CA TRP A 1195 53.63 79.93 9.48
C TRP A 1195 52.56 79.45 8.51
N ILE A 1196 52.11 78.20 8.66
CA ILE A 1196 50.91 77.71 7.97
C ILE A 1196 49.80 77.60 9.01
N ARG A 1197 48.71 78.34 8.83
CA ARG A 1197 47.53 78.32 9.70
C ARG A 1197 46.37 77.66 8.97
N TYR A 1198 45.57 76.86 9.67
CA TYR A 1198 44.40 76.18 9.10
C TYR A 1198 43.35 75.84 10.16
N TYR A 1199 42.13 75.60 9.73
CA TYR A 1199 41.01 75.18 10.59
C TYR A 1199 40.62 73.73 10.27
N ASN A 1200 40.18 72.99 11.29
CA ASN A 1200 39.58 71.67 11.09
C ASN A 1200 38.06 71.76 10.82
N ILE A 1201 37.40 70.64 10.53
CA ILE A 1201 35.93 70.57 10.32
C ILE A 1201 35.10 71.03 11.54
N PHE A 1202 35.71 71.14 12.72
CA PHE A 1202 35.09 71.63 13.95
C PHE A 1202 35.46 73.10 14.25
N ASN A 1203 36.09 73.78 13.29
CA ASN A 1203 36.49 75.19 13.33
C ASN A 1203 37.55 75.52 14.40
N GLU A 1204 38.38 74.54 14.78
CA GLU A 1204 39.51 74.74 15.69
C GLU A 1204 40.77 75.16 14.89
N LEU A 1205 41.38 76.30 15.27
CA LEU A 1205 42.58 76.83 14.63
C LEU A 1205 43.84 76.04 15.05
N ASN A 1206 44.56 75.53 14.06
CA ASN A 1206 45.89 74.94 14.21
C ASN A 1206 46.92 75.72 13.38
N TYR A 1207 48.20 75.58 13.73
CA TYR A 1207 49.29 76.15 12.95
C TYR A 1207 50.55 75.28 13.01
N SER A 1208 51.35 75.34 11.95
CA SER A 1208 52.72 74.82 11.92
C SER A 1208 53.70 75.95 11.62
N GLU A 1209 54.92 75.83 12.17
CA GLU A 1209 55.99 76.83 12.05
C GLU A 1209 57.22 76.18 11.41
N VAL A 1210 57.77 76.81 10.37
CA VAL A 1210 58.94 76.33 9.61
C VAL A 1210 59.91 77.49 9.39
N ILE A 1211 61.15 77.35 9.85
CA ILE A 1211 62.21 78.32 9.60
C ILE A 1211 62.75 78.12 8.17
N VAL A 1212 62.76 79.18 7.37
CA VAL A 1212 63.16 79.15 5.96
C VAL A 1212 64.38 80.05 5.71
N LYS A 1213 65.42 79.50 5.08
CA LYS A 1213 66.67 80.22 4.78
C LYS A 1213 66.57 80.94 3.43
N ILE A 1214 66.72 82.27 3.41
CA ILE A 1214 66.46 83.13 2.25
C ILE A 1214 67.78 83.49 1.55
N ILE A 1215 67.95 83.00 0.33
CA ILE A 1215 69.18 83.18 -0.45
C ILE A 1215 69.16 84.54 -1.17
N LEU A 1216 70.15 85.40 -0.93
CA LEU A 1216 70.30 86.69 -1.62
C LEU A 1216 70.61 86.46 -3.11
N ARG A 1217 69.97 87.24 -3.99
CA ARG A 1217 70.13 87.16 -5.45
C ARG A 1217 70.70 88.46 -5.99
N GLU A 1218 71.88 88.39 -6.61
CA GLU A 1218 72.48 89.51 -7.33
C GLU A 1218 71.76 89.76 -8.66
N GLU A 1219 71.54 91.03 -9.01
CA GLU A 1219 70.86 91.41 -10.25
C GLU A 1219 71.78 91.24 -11.46
N THR A 1220 71.28 90.65 -12.55
CA THR A 1220 72.02 90.49 -13.81
C THR A 1220 71.23 91.10 -14.97
N THR A 1221 71.86 92.04 -15.69
CA THR A 1221 71.21 92.84 -16.74
C THR A 1221 71.65 92.42 -18.13
N THR A 1222 70.74 91.89 -18.97
CA THR A 1222 70.97 91.73 -20.44
C THR A 1222 69.68 91.81 -21.28
N THR A 1223 69.60 92.88 -22.08
CA THR A 1223 69.12 93.02 -23.50
C THR A 1223 68.01 92.13 -24.12
N PRO A 1224 67.11 92.69 -24.97
CA PRO A 1224 65.96 91.97 -25.57
C PRO A 1224 66.15 91.51 -27.04
N VAL A 1225 65.61 90.35 -27.43
CA VAL A 1225 65.55 89.90 -28.85
C VAL A 1225 64.30 89.04 -29.18
N GLN A 1226 63.62 89.40 -30.28
CA GLN A 1226 62.68 88.65 -31.16
C GLN A 1226 61.35 88.07 -30.62
N SER A 1227 60.25 88.60 -31.18
CA SER A 1227 59.02 87.85 -31.45
C SER A 1227 59.24 86.81 -32.56
N LYS A 1228 58.71 85.60 -32.39
CA LYS A 1228 58.67 84.56 -33.42
C LYS A 1228 57.22 84.27 -33.81
N GLY A 1229 56.91 84.34 -35.11
CA GLY A 1229 55.54 84.29 -35.61
C GLY A 1229 54.84 82.94 -35.40
N ILE A 1230 53.49 82.98 -35.42
CA ILE A 1230 52.61 81.81 -35.28
C ILE A 1230 52.89 80.82 -36.42
N GLY A 1231 53.29 79.60 -36.06
CA GLY A 1231 53.48 78.50 -37.01
C GLY A 1231 52.15 77.94 -37.52
N ILE A 1232 52.15 77.48 -38.78
CA ILE A 1232 51.00 76.90 -39.50
C ILE A 1232 50.38 75.70 -38.78
N GLU A 1233 51.14 75.01 -37.92
CA GLU A 1233 50.67 73.92 -37.06
C GLU A 1233 49.51 74.33 -36.13
N THR A 1234 49.45 75.60 -35.71
CA THR A 1234 48.36 76.17 -34.91
C THR A 1234 47.03 76.21 -35.69
N TRP A 1235 47.08 76.43 -37.01
CA TRP A 1235 45.89 76.43 -37.86
C TRP A 1235 45.32 75.02 -38.05
N ILE A 1236 46.16 73.99 -38.08
CA ILE A 1236 45.73 72.59 -38.23
C ILE A 1236 44.90 72.17 -36.99
N ILE A 1237 45.33 72.58 -35.79
CA ILE A 1237 44.59 72.30 -34.54
C ILE A 1237 43.24 73.04 -34.53
N ILE A 1238 43.19 74.31 -34.95
CA ILE A 1238 41.94 75.08 -35.01
C ILE A 1238 40.94 74.46 -36.01
N VAL A 1239 41.41 74.00 -37.17
CA VAL A 1239 40.56 73.30 -38.15
C VAL A 1239 40.07 71.94 -37.62
N ALA A 1240 40.93 71.17 -36.95
CA ALA A 1240 40.53 69.90 -36.33
C ALA A 1240 39.44 70.09 -35.25
N VAL A 1241 39.55 71.12 -34.41
CA VAL A 1241 38.52 71.46 -33.41
C VAL A 1241 37.21 71.91 -34.06
N ALA A 1242 37.27 72.70 -35.15
CA ALA A 1242 36.07 73.10 -35.89
C ALA A 1242 35.33 71.92 -36.54
N VAL A 1243 36.07 70.94 -37.08
CA VAL A 1243 35.49 69.70 -37.64
C VAL A 1243 34.87 68.83 -36.54
N PHE A 1244 35.54 68.69 -35.39
CA PHE A 1244 35.00 67.96 -34.24
C PHE A 1244 33.69 68.56 -33.71
N LEU A 1245 33.61 69.89 -33.62
CA LEU A 1245 32.40 70.61 -33.18
C LEU A 1245 31.25 70.48 -34.19
N THR A 1246 31.51 70.50 -35.50
CA THR A 1246 30.45 70.30 -36.51
C THR A 1246 29.93 68.85 -36.55
N VAL A 1247 30.80 67.85 -36.39
CA VAL A 1247 30.37 66.45 -36.25
C VAL A 1247 29.54 66.24 -34.97
N SER A 1248 29.97 66.85 -33.86
CA SER A 1248 29.24 66.79 -32.58
C SER A 1248 27.85 67.45 -32.69
N ALA A 1249 27.76 68.64 -33.30
CA ALA A 1249 26.49 69.32 -33.53
C ALA A 1249 25.55 68.52 -34.46
N PHE A 1250 26.10 67.85 -35.48
CA PHE A 1250 25.32 66.99 -36.38
C PHE A 1250 24.77 65.74 -35.67
N LEU A 1251 25.54 65.12 -34.77
CA LEU A 1251 25.10 63.99 -33.96
C LEU A 1251 24.02 64.41 -32.95
N ILE A 1252 24.17 65.57 -32.29
CA ILE A 1252 23.17 66.14 -31.37
C ILE A 1252 21.86 66.47 -32.12
N TYR A 1253 21.94 67.08 -33.31
CA TYR A 1253 20.77 67.34 -34.17
C TYR A 1253 20.05 66.05 -34.59
N ARG A 1254 20.80 64.99 -34.93
CA ARG A 1254 20.23 63.67 -35.28
C ARG A 1254 19.58 62.98 -34.07
N PHE A 1255 20.13 63.14 -32.87
CA PHE A 1255 19.58 62.59 -31.64
C PHE A 1255 18.28 63.30 -31.24
N LEU A 1256 18.27 64.64 -31.22
CA LEU A 1256 17.08 65.45 -30.88
C LEU A 1256 15.90 65.26 -31.84
N LYS A 1257 16.14 64.89 -33.10
CA LYS A 1257 15.07 64.62 -34.08
C LYS A 1257 14.35 63.26 -33.86
N THR A 1258 14.88 62.37 -33.02
CA THR A 1258 14.31 61.02 -32.83
C THR A 1258 13.44 60.83 -31.59
N HIS A 1259 13.39 61.81 -30.67
CA HIS A 1259 12.61 61.70 -29.42
C HIS A 1259 11.86 63.00 -29.09
N SER A 1260 10.75 63.26 -29.79
CA SER A 1260 9.77 64.29 -29.40
C SER A 1260 8.35 63.87 -29.74
N THR A 1261 7.38 64.20 -28.87
CA THR A 1261 6.01 63.64 -28.78
C THR A 1261 6.01 62.16 -28.34
N GLY A 1262 5.38 61.72 -27.25
CA GLY A 1262 4.26 62.27 -26.46
C GLY A 1262 3.01 61.43 -26.77
N ARG A 1263 2.22 60.93 -25.82
CA ARG A 1263 2.10 61.18 -24.37
C ARG A 1263 1.58 59.91 -23.67
N ALA A 1264 1.80 59.79 -22.37
CA ALA A 1264 0.81 59.17 -21.48
C ALA A 1264 -0.23 60.24 -21.07
#